data_AF-A0A3C0CUD8-F1
#
_entry.id   AF-A0A3C0CUD8-F1
#
_cell.length_a   1.000
_cell.length_b   1.000
_cell.length_c   1.000
_cell.angle_alpha   90.00
_cell.angle_beta   90.00
_cell.angle_gamma   90.00
#
_symmetry.space_group_name_H-M   'P 1'
#
loop_
_entity.id
_entity.type
_entity.pdbx_description
1 polymer ?
#
loop_
_entity_poly.entity_id
_entity_poly.type
_entity_poly.pdbx_seq_one_letter_code
_entity_poly.pdbx_strand_id
1 'polypeptide(L)'
;MRWLEDEDVPLFVVKSNGQICRLQGGDAIEGTKVIIPFWKQGHQISFSVEPCQKISLGKIQGFMGGRLLTFNAGEAADKVSLQVEDSRIAPLVKAGAVSLRVNERNGAGHLDIGGLPLMTVEGIENGSIQSVAGYDSPAWEMAANKGVKGGFAYTGKGKISAVPWVMDVKGTDNEIRYRWKRDNTGAASAGVHLFMPYWLVGSKVEVISPAGKVTDTCGNIPMRIGAEFQQQALRTNTRIAVYPTATEKITITLQGDFKLASYRKSTSAYREPFDLSAYPVFYQDVKQKGVIHSFPPAGLFLISKNGQDFGIDIKYERLFAQTNRGETPKIQLPVEGVKVVSGKDNVSVLSPYWKITHSRRNGGGISSIVFPYASGKDIMVSPEAIYIQSAGKVYSSSNEKSPNISAKGNEIKVSGLLKTVDGKDCSIKYQTTYQYNQGYIKRNTVFNFIESLPVEKVGVLKLDMASLLDECGYKPVLAAFRKAVFPGAPLVQGKTLGGGFISLFRRGGEGIDFVPGNDTHGWRYQLSSNASEGYMAVQGNSQGGPSLVVEAYSNMDKPLTIKGEKSYSYFIGLPMINKHLQRHYFTVNDSYGWFTTDDRLGKLPDSGVNLMLNHGWRGSPVGEYPSENISAAEKKGIADKVEQLKLAGQYGIKNIPFVAKGLLKSTVPAYKEHLLDWVSMGPQKTPPARPDAYGDMMCLEAKGYRDYLKNQIMAWQKIFSYDGIYYDFVYPTGPCWNPRHAGGEQHQDIEGLLEFGEWTRSSFKLVWSHTGHYPTIMMDNLSDLIWVGEELNPWYAND
;
A
#
# COMPACT_ATOMS: atom_id res chain seq x y z
N MET A 1 -8.05 -15.72 -14.48
CA MET A 1 -8.89 -15.33 -13.32
C MET A 1 -7.99 -15.05 -12.14
N ARG A 2 -7.96 -13.81 -11.59
CA ARG A 2 -6.97 -13.38 -10.58
C ARG A 2 -7.16 -14.01 -9.19
N TRP A 3 -8.39 -14.43 -8.89
CA TRP A 3 -8.81 -14.85 -7.56
C TRP A 3 -8.56 -16.34 -7.27
N LEU A 4 -8.12 -17.12 -8.26
CA LEU A 4 -7.80 -18.55 -8.07
C LEU A 4 -6.45 -18.78 -7.38
N GLU A 5 -5.62 -17.75 -7.22
CA GLU A 5 -4.36 -17.82 -6.48
C GLU A 5 -4.55 -17.60 -4.97
N ASP A 6 -5.55 -16.81 -4.55
CA ASP A 6 -5.75 -16.45 -3.14
C ASP A 6 -6.41 -17.57 -2.30
N GLU A 7 -7.13 -18.52 -2.92
CA GLU A 7 -7.81 -19.65 -2.23
C GLU A 7 -7.44 -21.06 -2.75
N ASP A 8 -6.42 -21.19 -3.63
CA ASP A 8 -5.98 -22.46 -4.28
C ASP A 8 -7.13 -23.33 -4.84
N VAL A 9 -8.17 -22.67 -5.39
CA VAL A 9 -9.44 -23.31 -5.77
C VAL A 9 -9.19 -24.33 -6.90
N PRO A 10 -9.44 -25.63 -6.68
CA PRO A 10 -9.17 -26.67 -7.66
C PRO A 10 -10.19 -26.63 -8.81
N LEU A 11 -9.73 -26.44 -10.04
CA LEU A 11 -10.56 -26.64 -11.23
C LEU A 11 -10.63 -28.13 -11.57
N PHE A 12 -11.81 -28.60 -11.94
CA PHE A 12 -12.04 -29.94 -12.44
C PHE A 12 -12.62 -29.89 -13.85
N VAL A 13 -12.44 -30.96 -14.62
CA VAL A 13 -13.03 -31.17 -15.94
C VAL A 13 -13.75 -32.49 -15.96
N VAL A 14 -15.00 -32.47 -16.44
CA VAL A 14 -15.76 -33.66 -16.84
C VAL A 14 -15.36 -33.98 -18.27
N LYS A 15 -14.70 -35.12 -18.44
CA LYS A 15 -14.37 -35.69 -19.75
C LYS A 15 -15.65 -36.17 -20.45
N SER A 16 -15.57 -36.36 -21.77
CA SER A 16 -16.70 -36.86 -22.59
C SER A 16 -17.23 -38.24 -22.16
N ASN A 17 -16.44 -39.02 -21.41
CA ASN A 17 -16.85 -40.30 -20.82
C ASN A 17 -17.41 -40.17 -19.38
N GLY A 18 -17.70 -38.95 -18.91
CA GLY A 18 -18.20 -38.68 -17.55
C GLY A 18 -17.14 -38.63 -16.45
N GLN A 19 -15.87 -38.96 -16.73
CA GLN A 19 -14.80 -38.93 -15.73
C GLN A 19 -14.48 -37.49 -15.30
N ILE A 20 -14.54 -37.21 -13.99
CA ILE A 20 -14.09 -35.93 -13.42
C ILE A 20 -12.58 -36.02 -13.12
N CYS A 21 -11.80 -35.01 -13.52
CA CYS A 21 -10.36 -34.93 -13.29
C CYS A 21 -9.92 -33.50 -12.94
N ARG A 22 -8.92 -33.32 -12.04
CA ARG A 22 -8.40 -32.00 -11.66
C ARG A 22 -7.50 -31.46 -12.79
N LEU A 23 -7.62 -30.17 -13.08
CA LEU A 23 -6.87 -29.47 -14.14
C LEU A 23 -5.74 -28.61 -13.51
N GLN A 24 -4.50 -28.87 -13.88
CA GLN A 24 -3.31 -28.16 -13.41
C GLN A 24 -2.81 -27.10 -14.39
N GLY A 25 -1.90 -26.21 -13.95
CA GLY A 25 -1.38 -25.12 -14.76
C GLY A 25 -0.44 -25.61 -15.86
N GLY A 26 -0.89 -25.51 -17.11
CA GLY A 26 -0.22 -26.08 -18.29
C GLY A 26 -0.95 -27.29 -18.89
N ASP A 27 -1.96 -27.83 -18.20
CA ASP A 27 -2.72 -28.98 -18.69
C ASP A 27 -3.65 -28.62 -19.84
N ALA A 28 -3.85 -29.59 -20.74
CA ALA A 28 -4.77 -29.48 -21.85
C ALA A 28 -5.38 -30.85 -22.16
N ILE A 29 -6.69 -31.01 -21.89
CA ILE A 29 -7.40 -32.30 -21.88
C ILE A 29 -8.71 -32.23 -22.65
N GLU A 30 -9.17 -33.38 -23.14
CA GLU A 30 -10.50 -33.52 -23.73
C GLU A 30 -11.57 -33.50 -22.64
N GLY A 31 -12.65 -32.76 -22.88
CA GLY A 31 -13.78 -32.69 -21.96
C GLY A 31 -14.82 -31.68 -22.39
N THR A 32 -16.03 -31.84 -21.86
CA THR A 32 -17.21 -31.08 -22.25
C THR A 32 -17.57 -30.00 -21.23
N LYS A 33 -17.15 -30.16 -19.97
CA LYS A 33 -17.54 -29.30 -18.85
C LYS A 33 -16.40 -29.08 -17.86
N VAL A 34 -16.22 -27.84 -17.41
CA VAL A 34 -15.33 -27.43 -16.30
C VAL A 34 -16.18 -27.23 -15.06
N ILE A 35 -15.65 -27.57 -13.89
CA ILE A 35 -16.28 -27.36 -12.58
C ILE A 35 -15.29 -26.58 -11.68
N ILE A 36 -15.78 -25.53 -11.03
CA ILE A 36 -15.06 -24.73 -10.04
C ILE A 36 -15.90 -24.75 -8.74
N PRO A 37 -15.46 -25.51 -7.71
CA PRO A 37 -16.16 -25.62 -6.43
C PRO A 37 -15.64 -24.61 -5.41
N PHE A 38 -16.57 -23.85 -4.82
CA PHE A 38 -16.31 -22.82 -3.80
C PHE A 38 -16.70 -23.37 -2.43
N TRP A 39 -15.86 -24.24 -1.88
CA TRP A 39 -16.17 -25.08 -0.72
C TRP A 39 -16.58 -24.30 0.54
N LYS A 40 -15.98 -23.13 0.79
CA LYS A 40 -16.30 -22.29 1.98
C LYS A 40 -17.70 -21.69 1.92
N GLN A 41 -18.15 -21.32 0.72
CA GLN A 41 -19.46 -20.74 0.47
C GLN A 41 -20.49 -21.83 0.11
N GLY A 42 -20.04 -23.01 -0.31
CA GLY A 42 -20.83 -24.17 -0.72
C GLY A 42 -21.32 -24.13 -2.18
N HIS A 43 -20.84 -23.19 -2.99
CA HIS A 43 -21.28 -23.03 -4.39
C HIS A 43 -20.47 -23.91 -5.34
N GLN A 44 -21.03 -24.20 -6.51
CA GLN A 44 -20.32 -24.86 -7.59
C GLN A 44 -20.70 -24.19 -8.90
N ILE A 45 -19.75 -23.46 -9.51
CA ILE A 45 -19.93 -22.95 -10.87
C ILE A 45 -19.40 -24.01 -11.84
N SER A 46 -20.13 -24.24 -12.93
CA SER A 46 -19.65 -25.08 -14.01
C SER A 46 -19.86 -24.43 -15.37
N PHE A 47 -18.98 -24.74 -16.32
CA PHE A 47 -18.90 -24.14 -17.65
C PHE A 47 -18.83 -25.26 -18.68
N SER A 48 -19.79 -25.37 -19.58
CA SER A 48 -19.72 -26.30 -20.73
C SER A 48 -19.72 -25.54 -22.04
N VAL A 49 -18.93 -26.03 -22.99
CA VAL A 49 -18.87 -25.46 -24.34
C VAL A 49 -19.28 -26.52 -25.35
N GLU A 50 -20.13 -26.16 -26.30
CA GLU A 50 -20.64 -27.10 -27.30
C GLU A 50 -20.56 -26.50 -28.73
N PRO A 51 -19.88 -27.18 -29.67
CA PRO A 51 -18.99 -28.33 -29.45
C PRO A 51 -17.74 -27.91 -28.65
N CYS A 52 -17.18 -28.79 -27.81
CA CYS A 52 -15.85 -28.64 -27.23
C CYS A 52 -15.02 -29.89 -27.43
N GLN A 53 -13.87 -29.73 -28.08
CA GLN A 53 -12.88 -30.79 -28.25
C GLN A 53 -11.88 -30.81 -27.10
N LYS A 54 -11.46 -29.63 -26.62
CA LYS A 54 -10.34 -29.52 -25.67
C LYS A 54 -10.48 -28.34 -24.73
N ILE A 55 -10.22 -28.58 -23.44
CA ILE A 55 -10.13 -27.57 -22.39
C ILE A 55 -8.65 -27.47 -21.98
N SER A 56 -8.13 -26.24 -21.89
CA SER A 56 -6.74 -25.99 -21.50
C SER A 56 -6.67 -24.95 -20.38
N LEU A 57 -5.78 -25.15 -19.41
CA LEU A 57 -5.50 -24.18 -18.35
C LEU A 57 -4.07 -23.68 -18.53
N GLY A 58 -3.91 -22.42 -18.90
CA GLY A 58 -2.60 -21.77 -19.01
C GLY A 58 -1.85 -21.80 -17.68
N LYS A 59 -0.51 -21.81 -17.77
CA LYS A 59 0.35 -21.50 -16.63
C LYS A 59 0.02 -20.12 -16.07
N ILE A 60 0.45 -19.85 -14.83
CA ILE A 60 0.25 -18.56 -14.16
C ILE A 60 0.81 -17.44 -15.05
N GLN A 61 -0.07 -16.51 -15.46
CA GLN A 61 0.34 -15.31 -16.20
C GLN A 61 0.59 -14.19 -15.20
N GLY A 62 1.87 -13.83 -15.00
CA GLY A 62 2.31 -12.84 -13.99
C GLY A 62 1.72 -11.43 -14.15
N PHE A 63 1.05 -11.16 -15.26
CA PHE A 63 0.25 -9.96 -15.50
C PHE A 63 -1.13 -10.01 -14.82
N MET A 64 -1.83 -11.15 -14.90
CA MET A 64 -3.19 -11.30 -14.38
C MET A 64 -3.27 -11.84 -12.95
N GLY A 65 -2.15 -12.28 -12.36
CA GLY A 65 -2.14 -12.98 -11.06
C GLY A 65 -3.06 -14.21 -11.07
N GLY A 66 -3.01 -14.99 -12.15
CA GLY A 66 -3.92 -16.10 -12.30
C GLY A 66 -3.79 -16.86 -13.62
N ARG A 67 -4.53 -17.96 -13.70
CA ARG A 67 -4.53 -18.88 -14.85
C ARG A 67 -5.59 -18.49 -15.89
N LEU A 68 -5.32 -18.81 -17.15
CA LEU A 68 -6.23 -18.62 -18.29
C LEU A 68 -6.91 -19.95 -18.63
N LEU A 69 -8.24 -20.02 -18.50
CA LEU A 69 -9.01 -21.19 -18.93
C LEU A 69 -9.47 -20.97 -20.37
N THR A 70 -9.14 -21.91 -21.26
CA THR A 70 -9.42 -21.84 -22.70
C THR A 70 -10.22 -23.05 -23.14
N PHE A 71 -11.33 -22.81 -23.83
CA PHE A 71 -12.13 -23.84 -24.50
C PHE A 71 -11.83 -23.81 -26.00
N ASN A 72 -11.54 -24.97 -26.58
CA ASN A 72 -11.35 -25.15 -28.02
C ASN A 72 -12.50 -25.99 -28.56
N ALA A 73 -13.31 -25.39 -29.44
CA ALA A 73 -14.45 -26.02 -30.09
C ALA A 73 -14.06 -26.93 -31.27
N GLY A 74 -12.80 -26.89 -31.71
CA GLY A 74 -12.32 -27.52 -32.93
C GLY A 74 -12.33 -26.56 -34.12
N GLU A 75 -11.55 -26.88 -35.15
CA GLU A 75 -11.37 -25.98 -36.28
C GLU A 75 -12.61 -25.86 -37.18
N ALA A 76 -13.51 -26.84 -37.15
CA ALA A 76 -14.74 -26.91 -37.94
C ALA A 76 -16.01 -26.48 -37.18
N ALA A 77 -15.88 -25.81 -36.03
CA ALA A 77 -17.04 -25.33 -35.27
C ALA A 77 -17.57 -24.01 -35.84
N ASP A 78 -18.63 -24.07 -36.64
CA ASP A 78 -19.30 -22.89 -37.22
C ASP A 78 -20.08 -22.06 -36.20
N LYS A 79 -20.48 -22.68 -35.07
CA LYS A 79 -21.11 -22.05 -33.92
C LYS A 79 -20.62 -22.71 -32.64
N VAL A 80 -20.58 -21.93 -31.57
CA VAL A 80 -20.14 -22.36 -30.23
C VAL A 80 -21.12 -21.81 -29.21
N SER A 81 -21.70 -22.69 -28.40
CA SER A 81 -22.50 -22.33 -27.23
C SER A 81 -21.65 -22.44 -25.97
N LEU A 82 -21.78 -21.51 -25.02
CA LEU A 82 -21.17 -21.58 -23.69
C LEU A 82 -22.30 -21.53 -22.65
N GLN A 83 -22.47 -22.62 -21.92
CA GLN A 83 -23.43 -22.77 -20.83
C GLN A 83 -22.71 -22.60 -19.49
N VAL A 84 -23.33 -21.88 -18.57
CA VAL A 84 -22.82 -21.67 -17.20
C VAL A 84 -23.93 -22.04 -16.23
N GLU A 85 -23.62 -22.90 -15.25
CA GLU A 85 -24.56 -23.34 -14.22
C GLU A 85 -23.94 -23.10 -12.84
N ASP A 86 -24.69 -22.47 -11.93
CA ASP A 86 -24.44 -22.49 -10.48
C ASP A 86 -25.51 -23.38 -9.83
N SER A 87 -25.11 -24.26 -8.93
CA SER A 87 -26.00 -25.12 -8.17
C SER A 87 -26.95 -24.36 -7.22
N ARG A 88 -26.62 -23.12 -6.80
CA ARG A 88 -27.39 -22.34 -5.82
C ARG A 88 -27.26 -20.82 -6.04
N ILE A 89 -28.19 -20.21 -6.76
CA ILE A 89 -28.35 -18.75 -6.92
C ILE A 89 -28.49 -18.08 -5.53
N ALA A 90 -27.79 -17.02 -5.13
CA ALA A 90 -26.59 -16.30 -5.64
C ALA A 90 -25.87 -15.64 -4.41
N PRO A 91 -24.70 -14.94 -4.53
CA PRO A 91 -24.58 -13.62 -5.17
C PRO A 91 -23.30 -13.44 -6.04
N LEU A 92 -23.07 -12.21 -6.51
CA LEU A 92 -22.02 -11.74 -7.45
C LEU A 92 -20.59 -12.30 -7.22
N VAL A 93 -19.97 -12.92 -8.25
CA VAL A 93 -18.56 -13.35 -8.24
C VAL A 93 -17.77 -12.66 -9.37
N LYS A 94 -16.74 -11.88 -8.99
CA LYS A 94 -15.81 -11.20 -9.92
C LYS A 94 -14.48 -11.96 -10.00
N ALA A 95 -14.04 -12.36 -11.19
CA ALA A 95 -12.90 -13.28 -11.38
C ALA A 95 -11.85 -12.78 -12.39
N GLY A 96 -11.32 -11.57 -12.21
CA GLY A 96 -10.36 -10.95 -13.13
C GLY A 96 -11.05 -10.43 -14.40
N ALA A 97 -10.57 -10.80 -15.59
CA ALA A 97 -11.19 -10.43 -16.87
C ALA A 97 -12.51 -11.17 -17.20
N VAL A 98 -13.10 -11.83 -16.19
CA VAL A 98 -14.38 -12.52 -16.26
C VAL A 98 -15.22 -12.13 -15.04
N SER A 99 -16.46 -11.67 -15.24
CA SER A 99 -17.43 -11.46 -14.15
C SER A 99 -18.68 -12.31 -14.40
N LEU A 100 -19.08 -13.12 -13.42
CA LEU A 100 -20.37 -13.80 -13.48
C LEU A 100 -21.39 -12.94 -12.71
N ARG A 101 -22.44 -12.50 -13.39
CA ARG A 101 -23.55 -11.74 -12.79
C ARG A 101 -24.84 -12.51 -12.97
N VAL A 102 -25.58 -12.75 -11.89
CA VAL A 102 -26.93 -13.32 -11.97
C VAL A 102 -27.95 -12.21 -11.76
N ASN A 103 -28.90 -12.08 -12.67
CA ASN A 103 -29.98 -11.11 -12.58
C ASN A 103 -31.01 -11.57 -11.53
N GLU A 104 -31.12 -10.82 -10.44
CA GLU A 104 -31.96 -11.15 -9.28
C GLU A 104 -33.46 -11.30 -9.60
N ARG A 105 -33.95 -10.72 -10.72
CA ARG A 105 -35.37 -10.75 -11.09
C ARG A 105 -35.79 -11.97 -11.90
N ASN A 106 -34.87 -12.61 -12.61
CA ASN A 106 -35.17 -13.72 -13.53
C ASN A 106 -34.19 -14.90 -13.45
N GLY A 107 -33.17 -14.84 -12.59
CA GLY A 107 -32.18 -15.89 -12.42
C GLY A 107 -31.19 -16.06 -13.58
N ALA A 108 -31.20 -15.17 -14.59
CA ALA A 108 -30.31 -15.28 -15.73
C ALA A 108 -28.85 -15.04 -15.33
N GLY A 109 -27.99 -16.03 -15.56
CA GLY A 109 -26.54 -15.93 -15.39
C GLY A 109 -25.88 -15.33 -16.65
N HIS A 110 -25.14 -14.25 -16.46
CA HIS A 110 -24.42 -13.52 -17.51
C HIS A 110 -22.91 -13.60 -17.26
N LEU A 111 -22.19 -14.13 -18.25
CA LEU A 111 -20.74 -14.20 -18.22
C LEU A 111 -20.14 -13.03 -19.02
N ASP A 112 -19.75 -11.99 -18.29
CA ASP A 112 -18.97 -10.87 -18.81
C ASP A 112 -17.55 -11.37 -19.09
N ILE A 113 -17.21 -11.63 -20.35
CA ILE A 113 -15.84 -11.94 -20.80
C ILE A 113 -15.27 -10.67 -21.43
N GLY A 114 -14.14 -10.20 -20.90
CA GLY A 114 -13.49 -8.99 -21.41
C GLY A 114 -13.72 -7.75 -20.56
N GLY A 115 -14.24 -7.88 -19.34
CA GLY A 115 -14.01 -6.87 -18.31
C GLY A 115 -12.51 -6.53 -18.27
N LEU A 116 -12.18 -5.24 -18.39
CA LEU A 116 -10.81 -4.81 -18.10
C LEU A 116 -10.58 -5.14 -16.62
N PRO A 117 -9.40 -5.68 -16.23
CA PRO A 117 -9.17 -6.02 -14.82
C PRO A 117 -9.31 -4.82 -13.87
N LEU A 118 -9.37 -3.60 -14.41
CA LEU A 118 -9.38 -2.32 -13.72
C LEU A 118 -10.47 -1.33 -14.19
N MET A 119 -11.48 -1.68 -15.02
CA MET A 119 -12.66 -0.82 -15.35
C MET A 119 -13.76 -1.55 -16.13
N THR A 120 -14.98 -1.00 -16.17
CA THR A 120 -16.09 -1.48 -17.04
C THR A 120 -16.35 -0.49 -18.16
N VAL A 121 -16.70 -1.01 -19.34
CA VAL A 121 -17.17 -0.21 -20.49
C VAL A 121 -18.67 -0.42 -20.69
N GLU A 122 -19.43 0.66 -20.63
CA GLU A 122 -20.87 0.67 -20.85
C GLU A 122 -21.18 1.55 -22.06
N GLY A 123 -21.96 1.05 -23.02
CA GLY A 123 -22.49 1.86 -24.10
C GLY A 123 -23.80 2.50 -23.66
N ILE A 124 -24.00 3.76 -24.05
CA ILE A 124 -25.20 4.54 -23.75
C ILE A 124 -25.85 4.92 -25.08
N GLU A 125 -27.13 4.63 -25.27
CA GLU A 125 -27.93 5.10 -26.42
C GLU A 125 -29.37 5.43 -26.00
N ASN A 126 -29.88 6.62 -26.32
CA ASN A 126 -31.27 7.04 -26.03
C ASN A 126 -31.73 6.77 -24.58
N GLY A 127 -30.86 7.02 -23.59
CA GLY A 127 -31.14 6.77 -22.16
C GLY A 127 -31.07 5.29 -21.73
N SER A 128 -30.93 4.35 -22.67
CA SER A 128 -30.56 2.96 -22.38
C SER A 128 -29.07 2.87 -22.10
N ILE A 129 -28.70 2.18 -21.02
CA ILE A 129 -27.31 1.88 -20.67
C ILE A 129 -27.16 0.37 -20.67
N GLN A 130 -26.17 -0.14 -21.39
CA GLN A 130 -25.84 -1.56 -21.37
C GLN A 130 -24.33 -1.68 -21.21
N SER A 131 -23.87 -2.50 -20.27
CA SER A 131 -22.49 -2.97 -20.31
C SER A 131 -22.24 -3.54 -21.71
N VAL A 132 -21.12 -3.19 -22.33
CA VAL A 132 -20.75 -3.77 -23.64
C VAL A 132 -20.42 -5.26 -23.49
N ALA A 133 -20.41 -5.78 -22.26
CA ALA A 133 -20.38 -7.20 -21.89
C ALA A 133 -21.70 -7.73 -21.26
N GLY A 134 -22.82 -7.00 -21.40
CA GLY A 134 -24.19 -7.51 -21.25
C GLY A 134 -24.95 -7.15 -19.96
N TYR A 135 -26.26 -6.87 -20.12
CA TYR A 135 -27.28 -7.05 -19.07
C TYR A 135 -28.66 -7.39 -19.66
N ASP A 136 -29.13 -6.67 -20.70
CA ASP A 136 -30.49 -6.83 -21.25
C ASP A 136 -30.57 -7.04 -22.78
N SER A 137 -30.27 -8.26 -23.26
CA SER A 137 -30.58 -8.80 -24.62
C SER A 137 -29.94 -8.10 -25.86
N PRO A 138 -29.82 -8.76 -27.04
CA PRO A 138 -29.66 -10.21 -27.27
C PRO A 138 -28.21 -10.65 -27.07
N ALA A 139 -27.89 -11.93 -27.33
CA ALA A 139 -26.54 -12.47 -27.16
C ALA A 139 -25.46 -11.72 -27.96
N TRP A 140 -24.32 -11.47 -27.32
CA TRP A 140 -23.09 -11.06 -28.01
C TRP A 140 -22.46 -12.28 -28.69
N GLU A 141 -22.31 -12.24 -30.00
CA GLU A 141 -21.60 -13.26 -30.78
C GLU A 141 -20.09 -13.08 -30.59
N MET A 142 -19.44 -14.05 -29.94
CA MET A 142 -18.00 -14.04 -29.68
C MET A 142 -17.27 -15.05 -30.57
N ALA A 143 -16.18 -14.62 -31.21
CA ALA A 143 -15.32 -15.46 -32.04
C ALA A 143 -13.85 -15.34 -31.62
N ALA A 144 -13.16 -16.48 -31.49
CA ALA A 144 -11.73 -16.52 -31.24
C ALA A 144 -10.94 -16.38 -32.55
N ASN A 145 -9.92 -15.53 -32.56
CA ASN A 145 -9.05 -15.35 -33.73
C ASN A 145 -8.01 -16.49 -33.78
N LYS A 146 -8.11 -17.36 -34.78
CA LYS A 146 -7.16 -18.46 -35.01
C LYS A 146 -5.78 -17.91 -35.37
N GLY A 147 -4.71 -18.55 -34.87
CA GLY A 147 -3.32 -18.29 -35.29
C GLY A 147 -2.47 -17.32 -34.45
N VAL A 148 -2.95 -16.86 -33.29
CA VAL A 148 -2.16 -15.97 -32.40
C VAL A 148 -1.04 -16.76 -31.69
N LYS A 149 0.22 -16.45 -32.00
CA LYS A 149 1.40 -17.00 -31.29
C LYS A 149 1.71 -16.15 -30.04
N GLY A 150 1.85 -16.79 -28.87
CA GLY A 150 2.30 -16.13 -27.64
C GLY A 150 1.30 -15.14 -27.02
N GLY A 151 0.00 -15.33 -27.26
CA GLY A 151 -1.04 -14.42 -26.80
C GLY A 151 -2.44 -14.95 -27.10
N PHE A 152 -3.44 -14.08 -26.98
CA PHE A 152 -4.83 -14.37 -27.32
C PHE A 152 -5.46 -13.22 -28.11
N ALA A 153 -6.48 -13.52 -28.92
CA ALA A 153 -7.34 -12.50 -29.49
C ALA A 153 -8.76 -13.01 -29.77
N TYR A 154 -9.74 -12.13 -29.55
CA TYR A 154 -11.17 -12.39 -29.73
C TYR A 154 -11.85 -11.20 -30.41
N THR A 155 -12.93 -11.44 -31.14
CA THR A 155 -13.85 -10.40 -31.62
C THR A 155 -15.25 -10.69 -31.10
N GLY A 156 -15.99 -9.63 -30.78
CA GLY A 156 -17.40 -9.69 -30.38
C GLY A 156 -18.27 -8.84 -31.28
N LYS A 157 -19.51 -9.28 -31.52
CA LYS A 157 -20.56 -8.45 -32.14
C LYS A 157 -21.83 -8.53 -31.30
N GLY A 158 -22.43 -7.38 -31.03
CA GLY A 158 -23.67 -7.31 -30.26
C GLY A 158 -24.49 -6.10 -30.67
N LYS A 159 -25.56 -5.84 -29.91
CA LYS A 159 -26.39 -4.64 -30.08
C LYS A 159 -26.62 -3.97 -28.74
N ILE A 160 -26.72 -2.65 -28.76
CA ILE A 160 -27.24 -1.85 -27.66
C ILE A 160 -28.50 -1.18 -28.16
N SER A 161 -29.64 -1.47 -27.51
CA SER A 161 -30.96 -1.20 -28.08
C SER A 161 -31.06 -1.78 -29.52
N ALA A 162 -31.29 -0.96 -30.54
CA ALA A 162 -31.35 -1.40 -31.94
C ALA A 162 -30.00 -1.36 -32.69
N VAL A 163 -28.94 -0.79 -32.12
CA VAL A 163 -27.72 -0.41 -32.86
C VAL A 163 -26.60 -1.44 -32.71
N PRO A 164 -25.93 -1.87 -33.80
CA PRO A 164 -24.81 -2.79 -33.74
C PRO A 164 -23.53 -2.17 -33.17
N TRP A 165 -22.81 -2.99 -32.39
CA TRP A 165 -21.51 -2.69 -31.81
C TRP A 165 -20.54 -3.86 -32.07
N VAL A 166 -19.26 -3.52 -32.23
CA VAL A 166 -18.17 -4.48 -32.44
C VAL A 166 -17.11 -4.31 -31.36
N MET A 167 -16.61 -5.42 -30.84
CA MET A 167 -15.51 -5.52 -29.90
C MET A 167 -14.34 -6.29 -30.53
N ASP A 168 -13.11 -5.90 -30.21
CA ASP A 168 -11.87 -6.62 -30.53
C ASP A 168 -10.97 -6.57 -29.29
N VAL A 169 -10.56 -7.73 -28.78
CA VAL A 169 -9.66 -7.86 -27.62
C VAL A 169 -8.43 -8.64 -28.04
N LYS A 170 -7.24 -8.13 -27.73
CA LYS A 170 -5.95 -8.80 -27.98
C LYS A 170 -5.05 -8.71 -26.74
N GLY A 171 -4.32 -9.77 -26.41
CA GLY A 171 -3.42 -9.78 -25.25
C GLY A 171 -2.16 -10.60 -25.46
N THR A 172 -1.11 -10.18 -24.76
CA THR A 172 0.21 -10.81 -24.61
C THR A 172 0.62 -10.76 -23.13
N ASP A 173 1.79 -11.30 -22.77
CA ASP A 173 2.24 -11.38 -21.37
C ASP A 173 2.38 -10.02 -20.65
N ASN A 174 2.52 -8.90 -21.37
CA ASN A 174 2.76 -7.57 -20.78
C ASN A 174 1.79 -6.46 -21.25
N GLU A 175 0.90 -6.77 -22.20
CA GLU A 175 -0.02 -5.82 -22.82
C GLU A 175 -1.37 -6.49 -23.11
N ILE A 176 -2.47 -5.84 -22.73
CA ILE A 176 -3.81 -6.20 -23.23
C ILE A 176 -4.45 -4.95 -23.83
N ARG A 177 -5.09 -5.13 -24.98
CA ARG A 177 -5.74 -4.09 -25.77
C ARG A 177 -7.18 -4.48 -26.04
N TYR A 178 -8.09 -3.54 -25.79
CA TYR A 178 -9.52 -3.70 -26.00
C TYR A 178 -10.01 -2.56 -26.88
N ARG A 179 -10.75 -2.88 -27.93
CA ARG A 179 -11.32 -1.91 -28.85
C ARG A 179 -12.82 -2.13 -28.94
N TRP A 180 -13.57 -1.05 -28.80
CA TRP A 180 -15.01 -1.02 -29.01
C TRP A 180 -15.33 0.02 -30.08
N LYS A 181 -16.21 -0.32 -31.02
CA LYS A 181 -16.69 0.57 -32.07
C LYS A 181 -18.19 0.41 -32.26
N ARG A 182 -18.91 1.52 -32.36
CA ARG A 182 -20.30 1.56 -32.83
C ARG A 182 -20.31 1.43 -34.36
N ASP A 183 -21.23 0.64 -34.90
CA ASP A 183 -21.23 0.26 -36.33
C ASP A 183 -22.44 0.83 -37.09
N ASN A 184 -22.85 2.07 -36.77
CA ASN A 184 -24.00 2.74 -37.40
C ASN A 184 -23.97 4.28 -37.29
N THR A 185 -24.35 4.96 -38.36
CA THR A 185 -24.41 6.42 -38.51
C THR A 185 -25.82 6.99 -38.28
N GLY A 186 -26.49 6.55 -37.21
CA GLY A 186 -27.85 6.99 -36.87
C GLY A 186 -27.86 8.21 -35.93
N ALA A 187 -28.81 9.13 -36.16
CA ALA A 187 -28.93 10.44 -35.47
C ALA A 187 -29.25 10.41 -33.96
N ALA A 188 -29.37 9.23 -33.35
CA ALA A 188 -29.59 9.05 -31.92
C ALA A 188 -28.38 9.53 -31.08
N SER A 189 -28.64 10.07 -29.89
CA SER A 189 -27.58 10.41 -28.94
C SER A 189 -27.00 9.13 -28.32
N ALA A 190 -25.68 9.01 -28.39
CA ALA A 190 -24.94 7.82 -27.99
C ALA A 190 -23.58 8.18 -27.36
N GLY A 191 -22.98 7.27 -26.58
CA GLY A 191 -21.69 7.50 -25.91
C GLY A 191 -21.12 6.28 -25.18
N VAL A 192 -20.04 6.49 -24.42
CA VAL A 192 -19.39 5.43 -23.63
C VAL A 192 -19.18 5.91 -22.18
N HIS A 193 -19.67 5.13 -21.22
CA HIS A 193 -19.32 5.30 -19.82
C HIS A 193 -18.17 4.36 -19.43
N LEU A 194 -17.13 4.92 -18.80
CA LEU A 194 -16.00 4.17 -18.27
C LEU A 194 -16.08 4.14 -16.75
N PHE A 195 -16.69 3.08 -16.22
CA PHE A 195 -16.78 2.88 -14.79
C PHE A 195 -15.40 2.49 -14.23
N MET A 196 -14.74 3.43 -13.56
CA MET A 196 -13.47 3.19 -12.87
C MET A 196 -13.73 2.62 -11.47
N PRO A 197 -13.01 1.58 -11.03
CA PRO A 197 -13.08 1.08 -9.67
C PRO A 197 -12.49 2.09 -8.68
N TYR A 198 -13.00 2.08 -7.46
CA TYR A 198 -12.67 3.06 -6.42
C TYR A 198 -11.16 3.19 -6.14
N TRP A 199 -10.39 2.10 -6.28
CA TRP A 199 -8.95 2.08 -6.00
C TRP A 199 -8.09 2.77 -7.08
N LEU A 200 -8.65 3.11 -8.24
CA LEU A 200 -8.03 4.01 -9.23
C LEU A 200 -8.31 5.51 -8.96
N VAL A 201 -9.19 5.84 -8.01
CA VAL A 201 -9.44 7.24 -7.64
C VAL A 201 -8.13 7.84 -7.10
N GLY A 202 -7.80 9.05 -7.55
CA GLY A 202 -6.55 9.73 -7.27
C GLY A 202 -5.38 9.37 -8.19
N SER A 203 -5.45 8.32 -9.02
CA SER A 203 -4.39 8.02 -10.01
C SER A 203 -4.15 9.21 -10.96
N LYS A 204 -2.87 9.47 -11.30
CA LYS A 204 -2.48 10.52 -12.27
C LYS A 204 -3.18 10.27 -13.61
N VAL A 205 -3.69 11.35 -14.21
CA VAL A 205 -4.24 11.38 -15.57
C VAL A 205 -3.44 12.34 -16.44
N GLU A 206 -3.22 11.97 -17.71
CA GLU A 206 -2.66 12.83 -18.75
C GLU A 206 -3.60 12.82 -19.96
N VAL A 207 -3.99 13.98 -20.49
CA VAL A 207 -4.75 14.12 -21.73
C VAL A 207 -3.79 14.52 -22.84
N ILE A 208 -3.54 13.60 -23.77
CA ILE A 208 -2.60 13.78 -24.88
C ILE A 208 -3.42 14.05 -26.14
N SER A 209 -3.33 15.27 -26.65
CA SER A 209 -4.00 15.69 -27.88
C SER A 209 -3.56 14.87 -29.11
N PRO A 210 -4.32 14.92 -30.23
CA PRO A 210 -3.91 14.26 -31.48
C PRO A 210 -2.55 14.74 -32.00
N ALA A 211 -2.20 16.01 -31.73
CA ALA A 211 -0.90 16.61 -32.08
C ALA A 211 0.24 16.25 -31.09
N GLY A 212 -0.01 15.35 -30.12
CA GLY A 212 0.99 14.90 -29.15
C GLY A 212 1.21 15.82 -27.95
N LYS A 213 0.65 17.05 -27.94
CA LYS A 213 0.69 17.92 -26.75
C LYS A 213 0.01 17.23 -25.57
N VAL A 214 0.73 17.09 -24.47
CA VAL A 214 0.27 16.56 -23.19
C VAL A 214 -0.29 17.69 -22.33
N THR A 215 -1.44 17.43 -21.69
CA THR A 215 -2.03 18.24 -20.63
C THR A 215 -2.22 17.33 -19.42
N ASP A 216 -1.44 17.55 -18.36
CA ASP A 216 -1.48 16.74 -17.12
C ASP A 216 -1.64 17.57 -15.85
N THR A 217 -1.90 18.87 -15.97
CA THR A 217 -2.23 19.79 -14.88
C THR A 217 -3.42 20.70 -15.20
N CYS A 218 -4.10 21.15 -14.13
CA CYS A 218 -4.99 22.30 -14.13
C CYS A 218 -4.29 23.42 -13.34
N GLY A 219 -3.68 24.39 -14.04
CA GLY A 219 -2.72 25.30 -13.42
C GLY A 219 -1.51 24.53 -12.87
N ASN A 220 -1.23 24.67 -11.58
CA ASN A 220 -0.12 23.97 -10.89
C ASN A 220 -0.53 22.60 -10.30
N ILE A 221 -1.80 22.23 -10.39
CA ILE A 221 -2.35 21.01 -9.75
C ILE A 221 -2.38 19.87 -10.78
N PRO A 222 -1.80 18.69 -10.51
CA PRO A 222 -1.90 17.55 -11.43
C PRO A 222 -3.32 17.03 -11.60
N MET A 223 -3.64 16.61 -12.81
CA MET A 223 -4.90 15.95 -13.16
C MET A 223 -4.93 14.54 -12.54
N ARG A 224 -6.02 14.21 -11.84
CA ARG A 224 -6.20 12.94 -11.10
C ARG A 224 -7.63 12.45 -11.18
N ILE A 225 -7.86 11.15 -11.31
CA ILE A 225 -9.22 10.57 -11.29
C ILE A 225 -9.96 11.02 -10.03
N GLY A 226 -11.12 11.66 -10.20
CA GLY A 226 -11.94 12.17 -9.10
C GLY A 226 -11.53 13.54 -8.53
N ALA A 227 -10.41 14.13 -8.94
CA ALA A 227 -10.25 15.59 -8.91
C ALA A 227 -11.10 16.23 -10.01
N GLU A 228 -11.46 17.51 -9.90
CA GLU A 228 -12.33 18.17 -10.88
C GLU A 228 -11.62 18.35 -12.23
N PHE A 229 -12.07 17.60 -13.24
CA PHE A 229 -11.74 17.90 -14.64
C PHE A 229 -12.79 18.86 -15.20
N GLN A 230 -12.35 19.99 -15.73
CA GLN A 230 -13.22 20.83 -16.55
C GLN A 230 -13.70 20.06 -17.80
N GLN A 231 -14.90 20.38 -18.31
CA GLN A 231 -15.43 19.80 -19.55
C GLN A 231 -14.55 20.17 -20.75
N GLN A 232 -13.54 19.36 -21.04
CA GLN A 232 -12.73 19.49 -22.25
C GLN A 232 -13.42 18.76 -23.41
N ALA A 233 -13.53 19.44 -24.56
CA ALA A 233 -13.89 18.79 -25.81
C ALA A 233 -12.67 18.02 -26.33
N LEU A 234 -12.73 16.69 -26.22
CA LEU A 234 -11.69 15.80 -26.70
C LEU A 234 -12.00 15.43 -28.14
N ARG A 235 -11.01 15.58 -29.03
CA ARG A 235 -11.17 15.25 -30.45
C ARG A 235 -10.82 13.78 -30.72
N THR A 236 -11.25 13.25 -31.85
CA THR A 236 -10.75 11.96 -32.37
C THR A 236 -9.21 11.88 -32.33
N ASN A 237 -8.66 10.70 -32.02
CA ASN A 237 -7.25 10.42 -31.72
C ASN A 237 -6.65 11.09 -30.47
N THR A 238 -7.46 11.74 -29.62
CA THR A 238 -7.02 12.12 -28.25
C THR A 238 -6.78 10.84 -27.45
N ARG A 239 -5.72 10.82 -26.64
CA ARG A 239 -5.39 9.72 -25.72
C ARG A 239 -5.49 10.19 -24.28
N ILE A 240 -6.16 9.43 -23.42
CA ILE A 240 -6.19 9.64 -21.98
C ILE A 240 -5.31 8.56 -21.34
N ALA A 241 -4.20 8.96 -20.74
CA ALA A 241 -3.34 8.05 -19.97
C ALA A 241 -3.70 8.11 -18.48
N VAL A 242 -3.86 6.95 -17.84
CA VAL A 242 -4.04 6.75 -16.41
C VAL A 242 -2.87 5.94 -15.87
N TYR A 243 -2.35 6.28 -14.70
CA TYR A 243 -1.24 5.57 -14.07
C TYR A 243 -1.68 4.96 -12.72
N PRO A 244 -2.10 3.67 -12.69
CA PRO A 244 -2.47 2.99 -11.44
C PRO A 244 -1.32 2.96 -10.43
N THR A 245 -0.11 2.67 -10.90
CA THR A 245 1.13 2.57 -10.10
C THR A 245 2.29 3.29 -10.80
N ALA A 246 3.52 3.16 -10.28
CA ALA A 246 4.72 3.65 -10.98
C ALA A 246 5.05 2.85 -12.26
N THR A 247 4.62 1.59 -12.34
CA THR A 247 5.04 0.61 -13.37
C THR A 247 3.87 0.15 -14.26
N GLU A 248 2.71 0.78 -14.16
CA GLU A 248 1.50 0.40 -14.90
C GLU A 248 0.85 1.63 -15.51
N LYS A 249 0.35 1.49 -16.74
CA LYS A 249 -0.30 2.55 -17.50
C LYS A 249 -1.50 2.01 -18.26
N ILE A 250 -2.56 2.80 -18.31
CA ILE A 250 -3.75 2.57 -19.15
C ILE A 250 -3.86 3.73 -20.12
N THR A 251 -3.89 3.47 -21.43
CA THR A 251 -4.02 4.46 -22.49
C THR A 251 -5.35 4.23 -23.21
N ILE A 252 -6.32 5.13 -23.01
CA ILE A 252 -7.62 5.15 -23.67
C ILE A 252 -7.51 6.07 -24.90
N THR A 253 -7.53 5.52 -26.11
CA THR A 253 -7.50 6.29 -27.36
C THR A 253 -8.92 6.46 -27.89
N LEU A 254 -9.33 7.70 -28.16
CA LEU A 254 -10.68 8.03 -28.61
C LEU A 254 -10.77 7.99 -30.14
N GLN A 255 -11.86 7.43 -30.66
CA GLN A 255 -12.27 7.52 -32.06
C GLN A 255 -13.60 8.26 -32.11
N GLY A 256 -13.65 9.42 -32.76
CA GLY A 256 -14.77 10.37 -32.64
C GLY A 256 -14.53 11.44 -31.55
N ASP A 257 -15.45 12.41 -31.47
CA ASP A 257 -15.33 13.57 -30.58
C ASP A 257 -16.15 13.37 -29.30
N PHE A 258 -15.55 13.62 -28.13
CA PHE A 258 -16.15 13.38 -26.82
C PHE A 258 -16.15 14.64 -25.94
N LYS A 259 -17.06 14.68 -24.96
CA LYS A 259 -16.89 15.45 -23.73
C LYS A 259 -16.41 14.50 -22.62
N LEU A 260 -15.30 14.83 -21.97
CA LEU A 260 -14.90 14.19 -20.72
C LEU A 260 -15.52 14.93 -19.53
N ALA A 261 -16.07 14.18 -18.58
CA ALA A 261 -16.44 14.66 -17.26
C ALA A 261 -16.01 13.65 -16.18
N SER A 262 -15.47 14.13 -15.07
CA SER A 262 -15.35 13.36 -13.83
C SER A 262 -16.62 13.50 -13.01
N TYR A 263 -17.11 12.41 -12.42
CA TYR A 263 -18.24 12.46 -11.47
C TYR A 263 -17.81 12.05 -10.05
N ARG A 264 -18.61 12.46 -9.07
CA ARG A 264 -18.66 11.91 -7.71
C ARG A 264 -20.14 11.67 -7.39
N LYS A 265 -20.58 10.42 -7.16
CA LYS A 265 -21.99 10.10 -6.83
C LYS A 265 -22.06 9.13 -5.64
N SER A 266 -22.99 9.37 -4.73
CA SER A 266 -23.36 8.40 -3.68
C SER A 266 -23.86 7.09 -4.27
N THR A 267 -23.53 5.96 -3.63
CA THR A 267 -24.04 4.62 -3.99
C THR A 267 -25.55 4.49 -3.84
N SER A 268 -26.19 5.35 -3.03
CA SER A 268 -27.65 5.32 -2.79
C SER A 268 -28.54 5.79 -3.96
N ALA A 269 -27.98 6.25 -5.07
CA ALA A 269 -28.71 6.97 -6.13
C ALA A 269 -29.15 6.13 -7.35
N TYR A 270 -28.96 4.81 -7.35
CA TYR A 270 -29.30 3.95 -8.51
C TYR A 270 -30.77 3.47 -8.49
N ARG A 271 -31.73 4.33 -8.87
CA ARG A 271 -33.11 3.89 -9.20
C ARG A 271 -33.85 4.62 -10.34
N GLU A 272 -33.30 5.66 -10.99
CA GLU A 272 -34.03 6.41 -12.05
C GLU A 272 -33.21 6.64 -13.33
N PRO A 273 -33.87 6.79 -14.50
CA PRO A 273 -33.19 6.98 -15.79
C PRO A 273 -32.50 8.35 -15.89
N PHE A 274 -31.36 8.39 -16.59
CA PHE A 274 -30.53 9.59 -16.70
C PHE A 274 -31.16 10.68 -17.57
N ASP A 275 -31.67 11.74 -16.93
CA ASP A 275 -31.78 13.05 -17.58
C ASP A 275 -30.42 13.76 -17.58
N LEU A 276 -29.87 14.00 -18.77
CA LEU A 276 -28.59 14.70 -18.97
C LEU A 276 -28.72 16.23 -18.94
N SER A 277 -29.92 16.79 -18.75
CA SER A 277 -30.14 18.21 -18.50
C SER A 277 -29.75 18.63 -17.08
N ALA A 278 -29.79 17.69 -16.12
CA ALA A 278 -29.45 17.91 -14.72
C ALA A 278 -27.94 17.69 -14.45
N TYR A 279 -27.16 18.79 -14.47
CA TYR A 279 -25.76 18.80 -14.05
C TYR A 279 -25.61 18.34 -12.58
N PRO A 280 -24.55 17.58 -12.22
CA PRO A 280 -24.37 17.13 -10.84
C PRO A 280 -24.08 18.29 -9.88
N VAL A 281 -24.75 18.24 -8.73
CA VAL A 281 -24.70 19.20 -7.62
C VAL A 281 -23.27 19.54 -7.18
N PHE A 282 -22.94 20.83 -7.18
CA PHE A 282 -21.78 21.38 -6.48
C PHE A 282 -22.06 21.36 -4.96
N TYR A 283 -21.30 20.60 -4.18
CA TYR A 283 -21.36 20.71 -2.72
C TYR A 283 -20.44 21.84 -2.23
N GLN A 284 -21.00 23.04 -2.14
CA GLN A 284 -20.52 24.03 -1.18
C GLN A 284 -21.06 23.66 0.22
N ASP A 285 -20.29 24.02 1.25
CA ASP A 285 -20.64 24.08 2.67
C ASP A 285 -21.20 22.82 3.37
N VAL A 286 -20.31 22.09 4.06
CA VAL A 286 -20.66 21.37 5.30
C VAL A 286 -19.56 21.53 6.36
N LYS A 287 -19.86 22.25 7.45
CA LYS A 287 -19.07 22.24 8.70
C LYS A 287 -19.43 21.02 9.55
N GLN A 288 -18.71 19.89 9.44
CA GLN A 288 -18.89 18.76 10.37
C GLN A 288 -17.56 18.19 10.88
N LYS A 289 -17.48 17.95 12.19
CA LYS A 289 -16.28 17.47 12.90
C LYS A 289 -16.28 15.94 13.00
N GLY A 290 -15.14 15.31 12.76
CA GLY A 290 -14.83 13.99 13.31
C GLY A 290 -15.21 12.75 12.48
N VAL A 291 -15.51 12.89 11.19
CA VAL A 291 -15.79 11.76 10.30
C VAL A 291 -14.64 11.54 9.32
N ILE A 292 -14.17 10.30 9.20
CA ILE A 292 -13.23 9.88 8.15
C ILE A 292 -13.95 10.02 6.81
N HIS A 293 -13.47 10.88 5.92
CA HIS A 293 -14.04 11.00 4.57
C HIS A 293 -13.82 9.69 3.79
N SER A 294 -14.84 8.84 3.75
CA SER A 294 -15.05 7.85 2.70
C SER A 294 -15.48 8.60 1.44
N PHE A 295 -14.71 8.46 0.36
CA PHE A 295 -15.11 9.00 -0.94
C PHE A 295 -16.09 8.03 -1.61
N PRO A 296 -17.34 8.43 -1.91
CA PRO A 296 -18.24 7.64 -2.74
C PRO A 296 -17.70 7.59 -4.19
N PRO A 297 -18.17 6.63 -5.03
CA PRO A 297 -17.51 6.31 -6.30
C PRO A 297 -17.32 7.52 -7.23
N ALA A 298 -16.09 7.64 -7.73
CA ALA A 298 -15.68 8.63 -8.71
C ALA A 298 -15.08 7.93 -9.94
N GLY A 299 -15.51 8.32 -11.13
CA GLY A 299 -15.10 7.71 -12.40
C GLY A 299 -15.04 8.71 -13.54
N LEU A 300 -14.83 8.22 -14.77
CA LEU A 300 -14.71 9.03 -15.99
C LEU A 300 -15.90 8.77 -16.93
N PHE A 301 -16.62 9.83 -17.27
CA PHE A 301 -17.76 9.79 -18.18
C PHE A 301 -17.34 10.38 -19.54
N LEU A 302 -17.46 9.61 -20.63
CA LEU A 302 -17.05 10.00 -21.99
C LEU A 302 -18.27 10.08 -22.92
N ILE A 303 -18.93 11.23 -22.93
CA ILE A 303 -20.11 11.45 -23.77
C ILE A 303 -19.65 11.74 -25.20
N SER A 304 -19.96 10.88 -26.17
CA SER A 304 -19.71 11.17 -27.58
C SER A 304 -20.62 12.31 -28.05
N LYS A 305 -20.11 13.15 -28.96
CA LYS A 305 -20.88 14.24 -29.58
C LYS A 305 -21.41 13.79 -30.94
N ASN A 306 -22.71 13.57 -30.99
CA ASN A 306 -23.53 13.36 -32.20
C ASN A 306 -23.31 12.02 -32.93
N GLY A 307 -24.32 11.61 -33.70
CA GLY A 307 -24.51 10.25 -34.23
C GLY A 307 -23.62 9.81 -35.41
N GLN A 308 -22.32 10.08 -35.36
CA GLN A 308 -21.33 9.48 -36.28
C GLN A 308 -20.64 8.26 -35.64
N ASP A 309 -19.83 7.56 -36.44
CA ASP A 309 -18.96 6.48 -35.97
C ASP A 309 -18.07 6.96 -34.81
N PHE A 310 -18.16 6.29 -33.67
CA PHE A 310 -17.24 6.48 -32.56
C PHE A 310 -16.81 5.14 -31.96
N GLY A 311 -15.72 5.20 -31.20
CA GLY A 311 -15.14 4.05 -30.55
C GLY A 311 -14.06 4.45 -29.55
N ILE A 312 -13.56 3.45 -28.83
CA ILE A 312 -12.45 3.61 -27.88
C ILE A 312 -11.52 2.41 -28.01
N ASP A 313 -10.22 2.67 -27.85
CA ASP A 313 -9.15 1.67 -27.89
C ASP A 313 -8.33 1.81 -26.59
N ILE A 314 -8.60 0.94 -25.63
CA ILE A 314 -7.99 0.89 -24.31
C ILE A 314 -6.84 -0.10 -24.33
N LYS A 315 -5.62 0.41 -24.25
CA LYS A 315 -4.39 -0.36 -24.04
C LYS A 315 -4.01 -0.30 -22.56
N TYR A 316 -3.79 -1.44 -21.94
CA TYR A 316 -3.08 -1.54 -20.66
C TYR A 316 -1.67 -2.08 -20.90
N GLU A 317 -0.67 -1.45 -20.29
CA GLU A 317 0.73 -1.79 -20.43
C GLU A 317 1.45 -1.77 -19.07
N ARG A 318 2.30 -2.76 -18.81
CA ARG A 318 3.30 -2.65 -17.73
C ARG A 318 4.51 -1.89 -18.25
N LEU A 319 4.69 -0.69 -17.71
CA LEU A 319 5.93 0.08 -17.75
C LEU A 319 6.97 -0.56 -16.81
N PHE A 320 7.35 -1.80 -17.10
CA PHE A 320 8.64 -2.29 -16.63
C PHE A 320 9.71 -1.32 -17.14
N ALA A 321 10.68 -1.00 -16.30
CA ALA A 321 11.81 -0.19 -16.72
C ALA A 321 12.54 -0.91 -17.86
N GLN A 322 12.30 -0.51 -19.11
CA GLN A 322 13.40 -0.49 -20.06
C GLN A 322 14.49 0.33 -19.38
N THR A 323 15.61 -0.31 -19.12
CA THR A 323 16.77 0.32 -18.51
C THR A 323 17.38 1.24 -19.56
N ASN A 324 16.76 2.41 -19.73
CA ASN A 324 17.32 3.54 -20.45
C ASN A 324 18.67 3.84 -19.78
N ARG A 325 19.75 3.37 -20.42
CA ARG A 325 21.15 3.60 -20.00
C ARG A 325 21.60 5.06 -20.17
N GLY A 326 20.66 5.97 -20.39
CA GLY A 326 20.77 7.42 -20.27
C GLY A 326 19.43 7.94 -19.77
N GLU A 327 19.33 8.72 -18.70
CA GLU A 327 20.37 9.39 -17.94
C GLU A 327 20.19 9.09 -16.44
N THR A 328 20.98 8.17 -15.88
CA THR A 328 21.06 8.08 -14.42
C THR A 328 21.70 9.37 -13.90
N PRO A 329 21.12 10.10 -12.93
CA PRO A 329 21.76 11.26 -12.34
C PRO A 329 23.17 10.90 -11.87
N LYS A 330 24.18 11.71 -12.24
CA LYS A 330 25.59 11.54 -11.80
C LYS A 330 25.77 11.89 -10.31
N ILE A 331 24.83 11.50 -9.46
CA ILE A 331 24.94 11.60 -8.01
C ILE A 331 25.71 10.36 -7.55
N GLN A 332 27.01 10.54 -7.31
CA GLN A 332 27.84 9.48 -6.73
C GLN A 332 27.48 9.32 -5.25
N LEU A 333 26.53 8.43 -4.97
CA LEU A 333 26.19 7.99 -3.62
C LEU A 333 27.36 7.20 -2.99
N PRO A 334 27.53 7.21 -1.66
CA PRO A 334 28.46 6.32 -0.99
C PRO A 334 28.06 4.85 -1.20
N VAL A 335 29.03 3.95 -1.17
CA VAL A 335 28.78 2.50 -1.30
C VAL A 335 28.08 1.95 -0.05
N GLU A 336 28.47 2.44 1.13
CA GLU A 336 27.91 2.06 2.43
C GLU A 336 27.85 3.28 3.36
N GLY A 337 26.97 3.21 4.38
CA GLY A 337 26.90 4.20 5.45
C GLY A 337 26.30 5.55 5.05
N VAL A 338 26.25 6.47 6.02
CA VAL A 338 25.80 7.85 5.79
C VAL A 338 27.02 8.77 5.71
N LYS A 339 27.08 9.61 4.67
CA LYS A 339 28.13 10.61 4.45
C LYS A 339 27.55 12.01 4.44
N VAL A 340 28.05 12.89 5.31
CA VAL A 340 27.73 14.32 5.30
C VAL A 340 28.78 15.09 4.50
N VAL A 341 28.32 16.02 3.65
CA VAL A 341 29.14 16.89 2.82
C VAL A 341 28.70 18.34 3.04
N SER A 342 29.54 19.13 3.72
CA SER A 342 29.25 20.54 4.00
C SER A 342 29.71 21.42 2.85
N GLY A 343 28.78 22.14 2.22
CA GLY A 343 29.03 23.15 1.19
C GLY A 343 28.85 24.57 1.72
N LYS A 344 29.15 25.56 0.87
CA LYS A 344 29.01 26.99 1.17
C LYS A 344 27.54 27.39 1.43
N ASP A 345 26.63 26.91 0.60
CA ASP A 345 25.20 27.29 0.61
C ASP A 345 24.27 26.21 1.14
N ASN A 346 24.78 24.99 1.32
CA ASN A 346 24.00 23.83 1.74
C ASN A 346 24.84 22.81 2.52
N VAL A 347 24.18 21.85 3.15
CA VAL A 347 24.80 20.64 3.69
C VAL A 347 24.05 19.45 3.09
N SER A 348 24.74 18.60 2.33
CA SER A 348 24.16 17.38 1.76
C SER A 348 24.44 16.19 2.68
N VAL A 349 23.47 15.31 2.82
CA VAL A 349 23.59 14.01 3.48
C VAL A 349 23.29 12.94 2.43
N LEU A 350 24.16 11.95 2.32
CA LEU A 350 24.11 10.90 1.30
C LEU A 350 24.09 9.53 1.99
N SER A 351 23.19 8.65 1.57
CA SER A 351 23.24 7.21 1.85
C SER A 351 23.43 6.45 0.52
N PRO A 352 23.57 5.11 0.52
CA PRO A 352 23.59 4.34 -0.72
C PRO A 352 22.28 4.40 -1.52
N TYR A 353 21.18 4.92 -0.93
CA TYR A 353 19.82 4.85 -1.48
C TYR A 353 19.19 6.22 -1.77
N TRP A 354 19.63 7.26 -1.05
CA TRP A 354 19.01 8.59 -1.11
C TRP A 354 20.02 9.73 -0.90
N LYS A 355 19.61 10.93 -1.29
CA LYS A 355 20.29 12.20 -1.02
C LYS A 355 19.33 13.17 -0.34
N ILE A 356 19.76 13.78 0.75
CA ILE A 356 19.05 14.85 1.47
C ILE A 356 19.91 16.12 1.45
N THR A 357 19.28 17.29 1.40
CA THR A 357 20.00 18.58 1.42
C THR A 357 19.37 19.58 2.38
N HIS A 358 20.15 20.13 3.30
CA HIS A 358 19.79 21.27 4.16
C HIS A 358 20.22 22.59 3.52
N SER A 359 19.38 23.62 3.56
CA SER A 359 19.69 24.95 3.00
C SER A 359 20.24 25.91 4.05
N ARG A 360 21.45 26.45 3.86
CA ARG A 360 22.02 27.49 4.73
C ARG A 360 21.36 28.86 4.57
N ARG A 361 20.35 29.01 3.71
CA ARG A 361 19.66 30.29 3.42
C ARG A 361 18.14 30.27 3.68
N ASN A 362 17.56 29.11 4.00
CA ASN A 362 16.12 28.93 4.25
C ASN A 362 15.89 28.04 5.48
N GLY A 363 16.23 28.55 6.67
CA GLY A 363 15.95 27.88 7.95
C GLY A 363 16.79 26.66 8.32
N GLY A 364 17.63 26.15 7.42
CA GLY A 364 18.49 25.00 7.71
C GLY A 364 17.78 23.66 7.83
N GLY A 365 16.45 23.61 7.76
CA GLY A 365 15.67 22.38 7.62
C GLY A 365 15.98 21.63 6.31
N ILE A 366 15.45 20.42 6.21
CA ILE A 366 15.52 19.60 5.01
C ILE A 366 14.82 20.33 3.86
N SER A 367 15.58 20.65 2.81
CA SER A 367 15.13 21.43 1.65
C SER A 367 15.01 20.61 0.36
N SER A 368 15.45 19.36 0.40
CA SER A 368 15.47 18.43 -0.73
C SER A 368 15.61 16.99 -0.20
N ILE A 369 14.82 16.07 -0.75
CA ILE A 369 14.97 14.62 -0.53
C ILE A 369 14.81 13.94 -1.89
N VAL A 370 15.83 13.20 -2.33
CA VAL A 370 15.89 12.56 -3.65
C VAL A 370 16.24 11.08 -3.47
N PHE A 371 15.54 10.20 -4.20
CA PHE A 371 15.79 8.76 -4.26
C PHE A 371 16.28 8.38 -5.67
N PRO A 372 17.61 8.32 -5.94
CA PRO A 372 18.13 8.14 -7.29
C PRO A 372 17.80 6.80 -7.96
N TYR A 373 17.39 5.78 -7.19
CA TYR A 373 16.95 4.48 -7.70
C TYR A 373 15.41 4.32 -7.77
N ALA A 374 14.66 5.40 -7.49
CA ALA A 374 13.22 5.49 -7.76
C ALA A 374 12.98 6.42 -8.96
N SER A 375 12.16 7.47 -8.84
CA SER A 375 11.97 8.45 -9.92
C SER A 375 13.15 9.42 -10.11
N GLY A 376 14.07 9.49 -9.14
CA GLY A 376 15.18 10.44 -9.13
C GLY A 376 14.77 11.91 -8.96
N LYS A 377 13.49 12.20 -8.73
CA LYS A 377 12.96 13.54 -8.48
C LYS A 377 13.10 13.93 -7.01
N ASP A 378 13.08 15.24 -6.75
CA ASP A 378 12.93 15.76 -5.40
C ASP A 378 11.48 15.58 -4.94
N ILE A 379 11.31 15.03 -3.74
CA ILE A 379 9.99 14.91 -3.10
C ILE A 379 9.64 16.13 -2.25
N MET A 380 10.53 17.10 -2.05
CA MET A 380 10.23 18.35 -1.35
C MET A 380 9.84 19.47 -2.33
N VAL A 381 8.80 20.24 -2.04
CA VAL A 381 8.45 21.47 -2.79
C VAL A 381 8.62 22.76 -1.99
N SER A 382 8.84 22.65 -0.68
CA SER A 382 9.30 23.75 0.18
C SER A 382 10.31 23.21 1.19
N PRO A 383 11.17 24.06 1.78
CA PRO A 383 11.98 23.65 2.93
C PRO A 383 11.10 23.28 4.12
N GLU A 384 11.45 22.17 4.76
CA GLU A 384 10.94 21.73 6.05
C GLU A 384 10.88 22.89 7.04
N ALA A 385 9.73 23.05 7.69
CA ALA A 385 9.47 24.18 8.57
C ALA A 385 8.97 23.73 9.93
N ILE A 386 9.49 24.40 10.96
CA ILE A 386 8.85 24.57 12.27
C ILE A 386 8.39 26.01 12.43
N TYR A 387 7.32 26.22 13.19
CA TYR A 387 6.69 27.53 13.33
C TYR A 387 5.94 27.71 14.65
N ILE A 388 5.74 28.98 14.99
CA ILE A 388 4.85 29.44 16.05
C ILE A 388 3.82 30.37 15.42
N GLN A 389 2.56 30.25 15.81
CA GLN A 389 1.55 31.26 15.48
C GLN A 389 1.19 32.05 16.75
N SER A 390 1.22 33.39 16.66
CA SER A 390 0.93 34.30 17.77
C SER A 390 0.31 35.59 17.23
N ALA A 391 -0.83 36.01 17.79
CA ALA A 391 -1.62 37.16 17.36
C ALA A 391 -1.90 37.15 15.84
N GLY A 392 -2.31 35.99 15.31
CA GLY A 392 -2.55 35.77 13.87
C GLY A 392 -1.32 35.79 12.96
N LYS A 393 -0.10 36.03 13.49
CA LYS A 393 1.15 36.05 12.72
C LYS A 393 1.88 34.71 12.84
N VAL A 394 2.40 34.21 11.72
CA VAL A 394 3.20 32.98 11.67
C VAL A 394 4.69 33.33 11.64
N TYR A 395 5.41 32.88 12.65
CA TYR A 395 6.87 32.94 12.75
C TYR A 395 7.43 31.57 12.41
N SER A 396 8.20 31.46 11.32
CA SER A 396 8.72 30.20 10.82
C SER A 396 10.24 30.20 10.71
N SER A 397 10.82 29.03 10.96
CA SER A 397 12.23 28.73 10.69
C SER A 397 12.61 28.93 9.21
N SER A 398 11.73 28.60 8.25
CA SER A 398 12.01 28.72 6.80
C SER A 398 12.30 30.16 6.33
N ASN A 399 11.87 31.16 7.11
CA ASN A 399 12.17 32.57 6.87
C ASN A 399 13.55 33.01 7.40
N GLU A 400 14.20 32.22 8.25
CA GLU A 400 15.57 32.50 8.72
C GLU A 400 16.58 32.36 7.58
N LYS A 401 17.36 33.42 7.36
CA LYS A 401 18.30 33.54 6.23
C LYS A 401 19.73 33.19 6.59
N SER A 402 20.06 33.19 7.88
CA SER A 402 21.39 32.83 8.39
C SER A 402 21.32 31.87 9.59
N PRO A 403 20.69 30.69 9.46
CA PRO A 403 20.67 29.69 10.52
C PRO A 403 22.09 29.16 10.79
N ASN A 404 22.40 28.88 12.06
CA ASN A 404 23.62 28.17 12.42
C ASN A 404 23.43 26.68 12.08
N ILE A 405 24.28 26.13 11.21
CA ILE A 405 24.28 24.71 10.87
C ILE A 405 25.68 24.12 11.11
N SER A 406 25.74 23.18 12.06
CA SER A 406 26.90 22.36 12.36
C SER A 406 26.64 20.90 12.02
N ALA A 407 27.70 20.16 11.67
CA ALA A 407 27.63 18.75 11.32
C ALA A 407 28.80 17.98 11.95
N LYS A 408 28.52 16.80 12.50
CA LYS A 408 29.50 15.92 13.14
C LYS A 408 29.10 14.45 12.91
N GLY A 409 29.91 13.70 12.18
CA GLY A 409 29.57 12.31 11.82
C GLY A 409 28.29 12.27 10.99
N ASN A 410 27.29 11.53 11.47
CA ASN A 410 25.93 11.46 10.92
C ASN A 410 24.93 12.41 11.60
N GLU A 411 25.38 13.30 12.49
CA GLU A 411 24.55 14.28 13.18
C GLU A 411 24.64 15.67 12.53
N ILE A 412 23.50 16.33 12.31
CA ILE A 412 23.38 17.74 11.93
C ILE A 412 22.60 18.48 13.01
N LYS A 413 23.11 19.64 13.45
CA LYS A 413 22.39 20.55 14.34
C LYS A 413 22.15 21.89 13.65
N VAL A 414 20.90 22.33 13.70
CA VAL A 414 20.42 23.58 13.11
C VAL A 414 19.82 24.43 14.22
N SER A 415 20.23 25.69 14.36
CA SER A 415 19.62 26.62 15.30
C SER A 415 19.47 28.03 14.73
N GLY A 416 18.49 28.77 15.24
CA GLY A 416 18.16 30.11 14.76
C GLY A 416 16.96 30.71 15.48
N LEU A 417 16.38 31.76 14.89
CA LEU A 417 15.17 32.43 15.36
C LEU A 417 14.01 32.15 14.41
N LEU A 418 12.79 32.03 14.96
CA LEU A 418 11.58 31.93 14.15
C LEU A 418 11.18 33.32 13.65
N LYS A 419 10.99 33.48 12.34
CA LYS A 419 10.77 34.79 11.70
C LYS A 419 9.50 34.83 10.85
N THR A 420 8.84 35.97 10.80
CA THR A 420 7.79 36.25 9.81
C THR A 420 8.38 36.40 8.40
N VAL A 421 7.51 36.48 7.38
CA VAL A 421 7.93 36.66 5.97
C VAL A 421 8.63 38.00 5.75
N ASP A 422 8.29 39.05 6.52
CA ASP A 422 8.99 40.34 6.54
C ASP A 422 10.25 40.35 7.44
N GLY A 423 10.69 39.19 7.93
CA GLY A 423 11.98 38.99 8.59
C GLY A 423 12.03 39.31 10.09
N LYS A 424 10.92 39.74 10.71
CA LYS A 424 10.83 40.01 12.15
C LYS A 424 10.78 38.71 12.94
N ASP A 425 11.60 38.57 13.96
CA ASP A 425 11.54 37.43 14.86
C ASP A 425 10.59 37.66 16.05
N CYS A 426 10.37 36.61 16.83
CA CYS A 426 9.58 36.62 18.06
C CYS A 426 10.40 36.27 19.31
N SER A 427 11.71 36.51 19.34
CA SER A 427 12.62 36.11 20.44
C SER A 427 12.68 34.59 20.75
N ILE A 428 11.83 33.75 20.13
CA ILE A 428 11.82 32.29 20.30
C ILE A 428 12.96 31.69 19.49
N LYS A 429 13.93 31.11 20.20
CA LYS A 429 15.01 30.34 19.60
C LYS A 429 14.55 28.91 19.36
N TYR A 430 15.00 28.33 18.26
CA TYR A 430 14.87 26.90 18.00
C TYR A 430 16.23 26.24 17.87
N GLN A 431 16.30 24.97 18.25
CA GLN A 431 17.38 24.07 17.91
C GLN A 431 16.79 22.74 17.44
N THR A 432 17.19 22.25 16.28
CA THR A 432 16.83 20.93 15.77
C THR A 432 18.09 20.10 15.58
N THR A 433 18.09 18.89 16.15
CA THR A 433 19.09 17.86 15.90
C THR A 433 18.50 16.80 14.97
N TYR A 434 19.24 16.46 13.91
CA TYR A 434 18.95 15.37 12.98
C TYR A 434 20.07 14.33 13.13
N GLN A 435 19.73 13.11 13.48
CA GLN A 435 20.65 11.97 13.51
C GLN A 435 20.26 11.01 12.39
N TYR A 436 21.16 10.84 11.42
CA TYR A 436 20.89 10.11 10.18
C TYR A 436 21.37 8.66 10.24
N ASN A 437 20.45 7.72 10.01
CA ASN A 437 20.74 6.32 9.72
C ASN A 437 20.37 6.00 8.26
N GLN A 438 20.76 4.83 7.74
CA GLN A 438 20.54 4.51 6.32
C GLN A 438 19.05 4.46 5.93
N GLY A 439 18.17 4.04 6.85
CA GLY A 439 16.74 3.88 6.61
C GLY A 439 15.83 4.87 7.34
N TYR A 440 16.37 5.81 8.12
CA TYR A 440 15.56 6.80 8.85
C TYR A 440 16.37 7.98 9.41
N ILE A 441 15.66 9.02 9.83
CA ILE A 441 16.18 10.17 10.58
C ILE A 441 15.55 10.16 11.97
N LYS A 442 16.36 10.15 13.04
CA LYS A 442 15.89 10.51 14.38
C LYS A 442 16.00 12.03 14.52
N ARG A 443 14.89 12.70 14.79
CA ARG A 443 14.81 14.16 14.92
C ARG A 443 14.40 14.55 16.35
N ASN A 444 15.07 15.55 16.92
CA ASN A 444 14.63 16.22 18.14
C ASN A 444 14.59 17.72 17.92
N THR A 445 13.48 18.37 18.25
CA THR A 445 13.27 19.82 18.10
C THR A 445 13.02 20.45 19.45
N VAL A 446 13.86 21.40 19.81
CA VAL A 446 13.81 22.18 21.05
C VAL A 446 13.41 23.61 20.72
N PHE A 447 12.39 24.12 21.41
CA PHE A 447 12.00 25.53 21.42
C PHE A 447 12.36 26.15 22.76
N ASN A 448 12.95 27.34 22.76
CA ASN A 448 13.25 28.10 23.97
C ASN A 448 12.43 29.41 23.94
N PHE A 449 11.40 29.45 24.79
CA PHE A 449 10.51 30.58 24.98
C PHE A 449 11.10 31.52 26.04
N ILE A 450 11.94 32.45 25.57
CA ILE A 450 12.61 33.47 26.40
C ILE A 450 11.59 34.48 26.95
N GLU A 451 10.68 34.92 26.09
CA GLU A 451 9.64 35.89 26.41
C GLU A 451 8.25 35.24 26.50
N SER A 452 7.37 35.91 27.25
CA SER A 452 6.03 35.46 27.57
C SER A 452 5.06 35.77 26.43
N LEU A 453 5.06 34.94 25.38
CA LEU A 453 4.23 35.17 24.18
C LEU A 453 2.91 34.40 24.22
N PRO A 454 1.78 35.02 23.79
CA PRO A 454 0.51 34.32 23.59
C PRO A 454 0.58 33.51 22.29
N VAL A 455 0.58 32.19 22.40
CA VAL A 455 0.77 31.26 21.29
C VAL A 455 -0.53 30.53 20.98
N GLU A 456 -0.99 30.70 19.74
CA GLU A 456 -2.16 30.03 19.16
C GLU A 456 -1.77 28.64 18.65
N LYS A 457 -0.56 28.49 18.11
CA LYS A 457 -0.06 27.22 17.54
C LYS A 457 1.44 27.00 17.72
N VAL A 458 1.83 25.73 17.92
CA VAL A 458 3.22 25.26 17.96
C VAL A 458 3.42 24.15 16.92
N GLY A 459 3.89 24.51 15.73
CA GLY A 459 4.19 23.60 14.62
C GLY A 459 5.58 22.99 14.75
N VAL A 460 5.63 21.69 15.03
CA VAL A 460 6.85 20.90 15.27
C VAL A 460 7.37 20.23 14.00
N LEU A 461 6.51 20.00 13.00
CA LEU A 461 6.86 19.55 11.67
C LEU A 461 5.89 20.12 10.63
N LYS A 462 6.44 20.63 9.52
CA LYS A 462 5.73 20.85 8.27
C LYS A 462 6.61 20.42 7.10
N LEU A 463 6.11 19.49 6.29
CA LEU A 463 6.73 19.03 5.04
C LEU A 463 5.74 19.24 3.89
N ASP A 464 5.97 20.20 3.01
CA ASP A 464 5.24 20.27 1.73
C ASP A 464 5.99 19.46 0.69
N MET A 465 5.33 18.43 0.17
CA MET A 465 5.95 17.44 -0.72
C MET A 465 5.38 17.47 -2.13
N ALA A 466 6.17 16.96 -3.07
CA ALA A 466 5.83 16.85 -4.47
C ALA A 466 4.59 15.98 -4.65
N SER A 467 3.76 16.38 -5.60
CA SER A 467 2.53 15.67 -5.94
C SER A 467 2.74 14.24 -6.45
N LEU A 468 3.97 13.81 -6.74
CA LEU A 468 4.24 12.40 -7.05
C LEU A 468 3.98 11.47 -5.85
N LEU A 469 4.03 11.97 -4.61
CA LEU A 469 3.63 11.22 -3.41
C LEU A 469 2.11 11.25 -3.33
N ASP A 470 1.48 10.21 -3.87
CA ASP A 470 0.04 10.12 -4.01
C ASP A 470 -0.63 8.98 -3.26
N GLU A 471 0.09 8.33 -2.35
CA GLU A 471 -0.47 7.39 -1.37
C GLU A 471 -0.14 7.83 0.07
N CYS A 472 -1.07 7.58 0.99
CA CYS A 472 -0.93 7.83 2.41
C CYS A 472 -1.28 6.55 3.18
N GLY A 473 -0.41 6.14 4.11
CA GLY A 473 -0.72 5.18 5.17
C GLY A 473 -0.98 5.93 6.48
N TYR A 474 -1.93 5.47 7.29
CA TYR A 474 -2.20 6.05 8.62
C TYR A 474 -2.66 5.01 9.62
N LYS A 475 -2.15 5.11 10.85
CA LYS A 475 -2.66 4.40 12.03
C LYS A 475 -2.71 5.34 13.22
N PRO A 476 -3.83 5.36 13.96
CA PRO A 476 -3.83 5.45 15.41
C PRO A 476 -4.51 4.22 16.05
N VAL A 477 -5.21 3.40 15.24
CA VAL A 477 -5.86 2.15 15.64
C VAL A 477 -5.57 1.05 14.61
N LEU A 478 -6.00 1.22 13.35
CA LEU A 478 -5.78 0.29 12.22
C LEU A 478 -4.98 0.98 11.11
N ALA A 479 -4.16 0.24 10.35
CA ALA A 479 -3.50 0.78 9.16
C ALA A 479 -4.46 0.91 7.98
N ALA A 480 -4.59 2.12 7.42
CA ALA A 480 -5.34 2.36 6.18
C ALA A 480 -4.45 3.00 5.12
N PHE A 481 -4.40 2.41 3.92
CA PHE A 481 -3.70 2.95 2.75
C PHE A 481 -4.69 3.62 1.79
N ARG A 482 -4.42 4.85 1.36
CA ARG A 482 -5.33 5.67 0.53
C ARG A 482 -4.59 6.44 -0.53
N LYS A 483 -5.19 6.63 -1.71
CA LYS A 483 -4.71 7.58 -2.72
C LYS A 483 -5.01 9.03 -2.31
N ALA A 484 -4.13 9.95 -2.68
CA ALA A 484 -4.18 11.36 -2.36
C ALA A 484 -4.85 12.16 -3.50
N VAL A 485 -5.88 12.94 -3.16
CA VAL A 485 -6.55 13.84 -4.11
C VAL A 485 -6.45 15.27 -3.58
N PHE A 486 -5.63 16.08 -4.23
CA PHE A 486 -5.45 17.50 -3.89
C PHE A 486 -5.68 18.38 -5.12
N PRO A 487 -6.32 19.55 -4.98
CA PRO A 487 -6.95 20.08 -3.77
C PRO A 487 -8.16 19.25 -3.35
N GLY A 488 -8.42 19.21 -2.05
CA GLY A 488 -9.43 18.35 -1.43
C GLY A 488 -9.38 18.45 0.09
N ALA A 489 -10.28 17.73 0.76
CA ALA A 489 -10.23 17.57 2.22
C ALA A 489 -8.92 16.88 2.65
N PRO A 490 -8.44 17.11 3.89
CA PRO A 490 -7.30 16.35 4.43
C PRO A 490 -7.54 14.84 4.34
N LEU A 491 -6.51 14.08 3.92
CA LEU A 491 -6.55 12.62 3.88
C LEU A 491 -6.66 12.03 5.29
N VAL A 492 -6.05 12.74 6.24
CA VAL A 492 -5.96 12.43 7.66
C VAL A 492 -6.03 13.75 8.42
N GLN A 493 -6.79 13.79 9.50
CA GLN A 493 -6.81 14.90 10.45
C GLN A 493 -7.13 14.37 11.86
N GLY A 494 -6.36 14.79 12.87
CA GLY A 494 -6.52 14.41 14.28
C GLY A 494 -6.21 15.56 15.23
N LYS A 495 -6.79 15.50 16.43
CA LYS A 495 -6.59 16.47 17.54
C LYS A 495 -5.56 16.03 18.58
N THR A 496 -5.00 14.85 18.40
CA THR A 496 -4.01 14.24 19.29
C THR A 496 -2.94 13.62 18.42
N LEU A 497 -1.69 13.65 18.88
CA LEU A 497 -0.68 12.76 18.34
C LEU A 497 -1.03 11.34 18.81
N GLY A 498 -1.57 10.51 17.92
CA GLY A 498 -1.79 9.10 18.19
C GLY A 498 -0.46 8.37 18.40
N GLY A 499 -0.46 7.26 19.14
CA GLY A 499 0.71 6.35 19.23
C GLY A 499 0.89 5.54 17.95
N GLY A 500 1.03 6.26 16.83
CA GLY A 500 0.70 5.79 15.50
C GLY A 500 1.81 6.05 14.49
N PHE A 501 1.47 5.98 13.21
CA PHE A 501 2.35 6.44 12.12
C PHE A 501 1.52 7.12 11.02
N ILE A 502 2.18 7.98 10.26
CA ILE A 502 1.73 8.43 8.94
C ILE A 502 2.82 8.04 7.95
N SER A 503 2.46 7.45 6.81
CA SER A 503 3.36 7.32 5.66
C SER A 503 2.81 8.09 4.46
N LEU A 504 3.70 8.66 3.65
CA LEU A 504 3.38 9.40 2.44
C LEU A 504 4.34 8.96 1.35
N PHE A 505 3.81 8.25 0.36
CA PHE A 505 4.61 7.45 -0.55
C PHE A 505 4.00 7.35 -1.94
N ARG A 506 4.75 6.74 -2.86
CA ARG A 506 4.27 6.21 -4.13
C ARG A 506 4.58 4.72 -4.16
N ARG A 507 3.57 3.87 -4.39
CA ARG A 507 3.78 2.41 -4.39
C ARG A 507 4.80 1.98 -5.45
N GLY A 508 5.80 1.21 -5.00
CA GLY A 508 6.94 0.79 -5.83
C GLY A 508 7.95 1.91 -6.13
N GLY A 509 7.91 3.02 -5.39
CA GLY A 509 8.79 4.17 -5.58
C GLY A 509 9.14 4.84 -4.25
N GLU A 510 9.30 6.16 -4.28
CA GLU A 510 9.75 6.97 -3.15
C GLU A 510 8.65 7.26 -2.10
N GLY A 511 9.07 7.62 -0.88
CA GLY A 511 8.18 8.02 0.19
C GLY A 511 8.90 8.36 1.49
N ILE A 512 8.12 8.72 2.50
CA ILE A 512 8.55 8.88 3.89
C ILE A 512 7.52 8.24 4.83
N ASP A 513 7.92 7.99 6.07
CA ASP A 513 6.98 7.93 7.19
C ASP A 513 7.30 8.95 8.27
N PHE A 514 6.37 9.13 9.20
CA PHE A 514 6.47 9.93 10.41
C PHE A 514 5.94 9.09 11.57
N VAL A 515 6.76 8.99 12.63
CA VAL A 515 6.45 8.24 13.85
C VAL A 515 6.83 9.09 15.06
N PRO A 516 5.96 9.26 16.07
CA PRO A 516 6.31 9.95 17.31
C PRO A 516 7.52 9.30 18.00
N GLY A 517 8.34 10.09 18.69
CA GLY A 517 9.33 9.56 19.62
C GLY A 517 8.68 9.04 20.90
N ASN A 518 9.49 8.41 21.75
CA ASN A 518 8.99 7.74 22.95
C ASN A 518 8.20 8.64 23.91
N ASP A 519 8.54 9.94 24.04
CA ASP A 519 7.90 10.87 24.99
C ASP A 519 6.49 11.32 24.53
N THR A 520 5.54 10.39 24.49
CA THR A 520 4.16 10.70 24.09
C THR A 520 3.38 11.47 25.15
N HIS A 521 3.80 11.41 26.42
CA HIS A 521 3.29 12.29 27.47
C HIS A 521 3.66 13.74 27.14
N GLY A 522 4.94 14.04 26.90
CA GLY A 522 5.41 15.39 26.68
C GLY A 522 4.80 16.02 25.42
N TRP A 523 4.67 15.24 24.35
CA TRP A 523 3.92 15.63 23.14
C TRP A 523 2.47 16.08 23.41
N ARG A 524 1.82 15.56 24.45
CA ARG A 524 0.42 15.87 24.81
C ARG A 524 0.29 16.94 25.90
N TYR A 525 1.27 17.01 26.82
CA TYR A 525 1.11 17.72 28.09
C TYR A 525 2.18 18.79 28.39
N GLN A 526 3.27 18.92 27.60
CA GLN A 526 4.28 19.98 27.83
C GLN A 526 3.73 21.41 27.70
N LEU A 527 2.59 21.60 27.01
CA LEU A 527 1.98 22.91 26.72
C LEU A 527 0.62 23.09 27.38
N SER A 528 -0.25 22.08 27.34
CA SER A 528 -1.62 22.14 27.88
C SER A 528 -1.93 20.91 28.73
N SER A 529 -2.79 21.08 29.74
CA SER A 529 -3.37 19.93 30.46
C SER A 529 -4.38 19.14 29.63
N ASN A 530 -4.82 19.66 28.47
CA ASN A 530 -5.73 18.98 27.57
C ASN A 530 -4.99 18.37 26.36
N ALA A 531 -4.83 17.05 26.36
CA ALA A 531 -4.20 16.30 25.26
C ALA A 531 -4.87 16.49 23.89
N SER A 532 -6.12 16.96 23.83
CA SER A 532 -6.90 17.19 22.59
C SER A 532 -6.72 18.57 21.96
N GLU A 533 -5.69 19.32 22.38
CA GLU A 533 -5.31 20.62 21.80
C GLU A 533 -4.09 20.54 20.86
N GLY A 534 -3.58 19.34 20.58
CA GLY A 534 -2.65 19.11 19.47
C GLY A 534 -3.38 19.10 18.11
N TYR A 535 -2.60 19.07 17.02
CA TYR A 535 -3.15 18.88 15.68
C TYR A 535 -2.17 18.12 14.78
N MET A 536 -2.70 17.19 14.00
CA MET A 536 -1.92 16.43 13.02
C MET A 536 -2.76 16.22 11.78
N ALA A 537 -2.22 16.52 10.60
CA ALA A 537 -2.93 16.35 9.35
C ALA A 537 -2.03 16.05 8.16
N VAL A 538 -2.62 15.36 7.17
CA VAL A 538 -2.12 15.30 5.79
C VAL A 538 -3.12 16.04 4.92
N GLN A 539 -2.76 17.23 4.47
CA GLN A 539 -3.62 18.12 3.68
C GLN A 539 -2.98 18.47 2.33
N GLY A 540 -3.71 19.14 1.43
CA GLY A 540 -3.16 19.58 0.15
C GLY A 540 -2.27 20.81 0.27
N ASN A 541 -1.15 20.84 -0.45
CA ASN A 541 -0.32 22.03 -0.66
C ASN A 541 -0.66 22.73 -2.00
N SER A 542 -0.08 23.91 -2.21
CA SER A 542 -0.33 24.76 -3.39
C SER A 542 0.20 24.20 -4.73
N GLN A 543 0.98 23.11 -4.70
CA GLN A 543 1.49 22.38 -5.87
C GLN A 543 0.72 21.06 -6.12
N GLY A 544 -0.44 20.88 -5.47
CA GLY A 544 -1.27 19.67 -5.61
C GLY A 544 -0.65 18.40 -5.01
N GLY A 545 0.33 18.54 -4.11
CA GLY A 545 0.91 17.44 -3.34
C GLY A 545 0.53 17.47 -1.86
N PRO A 546 0.99 16.49 -1.06
CA PRO A 546 0.70 16.45 0.37
C PRO A 546 1.50 17.50 1.16
N SER A 547 0.89 18.00 2.21
CA SER A 547 1.50 18.74 3.32
C SER A 547 1.28 17.92 4.58
N LEU A 548 2.34 17.33 5.13
CA LEU A 548 2.30 16.76 6.48
C LEU A 548 2.46 17.91 7.47
N VAL A 549 1.51 18.06 8.39
CA VAL A 549 1.51 19.07 9.45
C VAL A 549 1.39 18.38 10.80
N VAL A 550 2.30 18.69 11.72
CA VAL A 550 2.29 18.20 13.11
C VAL A 550 2.50 19.37 14.05
N GLU A 551 1.48 19.66 14.84
CA GLU A 551 1.43 20.75 15.81
C GLU A 551 1.22 20.17 17.21
N ALA A 552 2.16 20.44 18.13
CA ALA A 552 2.01 20.07 19.55
C ALA A 552 0.93 20.91 20.25
N TYR A 553 0.56 22.05 19.66
CA TYR A 553 -0.56 22.87 20.07
C TYR A 553 -1.21 23.55 18.87
N SER A 554 -2.54 23.59 18.81
CA SER A 554 -3.32 24.41 17.87
C SER A 554 -4.71 24.72 18.44
N ASN A 555 -4.83 25.86 19.10
CA ASN A 555 -6.11 26.42 19.52
C ASN A 555 -6.11 27.95 19.38
N MET A 556 -6.87 28.45 18.41
CA MET A 556 -7.04 29.89 18.16
C MET A 556 -7.87 30.58 19.26
N ASP A 557 -8.81 29.86 19.87
CA ASP A 557 -9.80 30.41 20.80
C ASP A 557 -9.23 30.55 22.22
N LYS A 558 -8.08 29.93 22.50
CA LYS A 558 -7.45 29.86 23.83
C LYS A 558 -5.91 29.93 23.76
N PRO A 559 -5.31 31.04 23.28
CA PRO A 559 -3.85 31.15 23.18
C PRO A 559 -3.15 30.91 24.53
N LEU A 560 -2.02 30.19 24.50
CA LEU A 560 -1.25 29.87 25.70
C LEU A 560 -0.05 30.79 25.87
N THR A 561 0.18 31.23 27.10
CA THR A 561 1.41 31.93 27.49
C THR A 561 2.48 30.90 27.85
N ILE A 562 3.41 30.63 26.94
CA ILE A 562 4.45 29.60 27.10
C ILE A 562 5.76 30.24 27.58
N LYS A 563 6.50 29.54 28.45
CA LYS A 563 7.87 29.90 28.90
C LYS A 563 8.78 28.68 28.96
N GLY A 564 10.09 28.93 28.91
CA GLY A 564 11.13 27.93 29.12
C GLY A 564 11.35 27.03 27.92
N GLU A 565 11.97 25.87 28.17
CA GLU A 565 12.31 24.90 27.13
C GLU A 565 11.17 23.90 26.89
N LYS A 566 10.94 23.54 25.61
CA LYS A 566 9.99 22.52 25.16
C LYS A 566 10.64 21.66 24.09
N SER A 567 10.59 20.34 24.21
CA SER A 567 11.34 19.41 23.36
C SER A 567 10.44 18.32 22.80
N TYR A 568 10.59 18.02 21.51
CA TYR A 568 9.77 17.05 20.78
C TYR A 568 10.63 16.16 19.89
N SER A 569 10.63 14.86 20.18
CA SER A 569 11.35 13.85 19.41
C SER A 569 10.41 13.02 18.52
N TYR A 570 10.91 12.60 17.36
CA TYR A 570 10.21 11.79 16.38
C TYR A 570 11.17 11.23 15.32
N PHE A 571 10.62 10.35 14.48
CA PHE A 571 11.35 9.66 13.42
C PHE A 571 10.74 9.97 12.06
N ILE A 572 11.59 10.01 11.04
CA ILE A 572 11.21 10.06 9.63
C ILE A 572 11.85 8.86 8.92
N GLY A 573 11.07 7.86 8.53
CA GLY A 573 11.53 6.73 7.73
C GLY A 573 11.85 7.13 6.29
N LEU A 574 12.90 6.53 5.73
CA LEU A 574 13.43 6.79 4.38
C LEU A 574 13.67 5.45 3.68
N PRO A 575 12.96 5.09 2.59
CA PRO A 575 13.07 3.76 2.01
C PRO A 575 14.46 3.51 1.41
N MET A 576 15.05 2.35 1.73
CA MET A 576 16.36 1.89 1.23
C MET A 576 16.22 1.29 -0.18
N ILE A 577 15.69 2.10 -1.10
CA ILE A 577 15.40 1.71 -2.48
C ILE A 577 16.70 1.37 -3.19
N ASN A 578 16.82 0.12 -3.63
CA ASN A 578 18.03 -0.43 -4.22
C ASN A 578 17.99 -0.44 -5.75
N LYS A 579 19.18 -0.37 -6.37
CA LYS A 579 19.37 -0.59 -7.82
C LYS A 579 18.98 -2.01 -8.26
N HIS A 580 18.99 -2.97 -7.33
CA HIS A 580 18.70 -4.38 -7.57
C HIS A 580 17.42 -4.77 -6.83
N LEU A 581 16.60 -5.61 -7.46
CA LEU A 581 15.44 -6.23 -6.80
C LEU A 581 15.92 -7.08 -5.62
N GLN A 582 15.15 -7.09 -4.53
CA GLN A 582 15.43 -7.96 -3.39
C GLN A 582 15.35 -9.45 -3.78
N ARG A 583 15.95 -10.31 -2.95
CA ARG A 583 15.85 -11.76 -3.11
C ARG A 583 14.39 -12.19 -2.87
N HIS A 584 13.81 -12.88 -3.83
CA HIS A 584 12.48 -13.47 -3.65
C HIS A 584 12.56 -14.73 -2.77
N TYR A 585 11.74 -14.74 -1.74
CA TYR A 585 11.59 -15.85 -0.82
C TYR A 585 10.17 -16.39 -0.89
N PHE A 586 10.02 -17.69 -1.13
CA PHE A 586 8.74 -18.39 -1.10
C PHE A 586 8.73 -19.32 0.10
N THR A 587 7.74 -19.12 0.96
CA THR A 587 7.76 -19.59 2.34
C THR A 587 6.83 -20.77 2.57
N VAL A 588 7.21 -21.69 3.45
CA VAL A 588 6.33 -22.71 4.01
C VAL A 588 6.45 -22.73 5.54
N ASN A 589 5.40 -23.15 6.25
CA ASN A 589 5.38 -23.22 7.71
C ASN A 589 5.40 -24.68 8.19
N ASP A 590 6.41 -25.08 8.96
CA ASP A 590 6.62 -26.47 9.36
C ASP A 590 5.60 -27.02 10.36
N SER A 591 4.81 -26.14 10.99
CA SER A 591 3.72 -26.54 11.90
C SER A 591 2.64 -27.37 11.22
N TYR A 592 2.51 -27.29 9.88
CA TYR A 592 1.58 -28.12 9.13
C TYR A 592 2.04 -29.59 9.02
N GLY A 593 3.31 -29.91 9.28
CA GLY A 593 3.85 -31.27 9.45
C GLY A 593 3.91 -32.18 8.20
N TRP A 594 3.02 -32.02 7.22
CA TRP A 594 2.81 -32.95 6.10
C TRP A 594 3.95 -33.05 5.08
N PHE A 595 4.90 -32.11 5.11
CA PHE A 595 6.02 -32.02 4.16
C PHE A 595 7.40 -32.23 4.79
N THR A 596 7.47 -32.59 6.08
CA THR A 596 8.72 -32.64 6.86
C THR A 596 9.57 -33.90 6.61
N THR A 597 9.09 -34.81 5.76
CA THR A 597 9.83 -36.01 5.32
C THR A 597 10.69 -35.74 4.10
N ASP A 598 11.75 -36.51 3.93
CA ASP A 598 12.76 -36.38 2.87
C ASP A 598 12.15 -36.24 1.45
N ASP A 599 11.33 -37.21 1.03
CA ASP A 599 10.59 -37.22 -0.25
C ASP A 599 9.75 -35.95 -0.49
N ARG A 600 9.28 -35.29 0.57
CA ARG A 600 8.43 -34.10 0.48
C ARG A 600 9.25 -32.82 0.50
N LEU A 601 10.27 -32.73 1.35
CA LEU A 601 11.23 -31.62 1.36
C LEU A 601 11.89 -31.48 -0.02
N GLY A 602 12.30 -32.59 -0.65
CA GLY A 602 12.93 -32.58 -1.98
C GLY A 602 12.05 -32.06 -3.12
N LYS A 603 10.72 -31.99 -2.95
CA LYS A 603 9.75 -31.51 -3.97
C LYS A 603 9.35 -30.04 -3.79
N LEU A 604 9.73 -29.41 -2.68
CA LEU A 604 9.43 -28.01 -2.41
C LEU A 604 10.20 -27.03 -3.34
N PRO A 605 11.49 -27.25 -3.67
CA PRO A 605 12.21 -26.38 -4.60
C PRO A 605 11.62 -26.35 -6.02
N ASP A 606 11.02 -27.45 -6.49
CA ASP A 606 10.31 -27.51 -7.78
C ASP A 606 9.09 -26.54 -7.84
N SER A 607 8.53 -26.23 -6.67
CA SER A 607 7.46 -25.23 -6.48
C SER A 607 7.99 -23.82 -6.16
N GLY A 608 9.31 -23.62 -6.22
CA GLY A 608 9.98 -22.35 -5.92
C GLY A 608 10.22 -22.06 -4.43
N VAL A 609 9.77 -22.94 -3.52
CA VAL A 609 9.92 -22.76 -2.07
C VAL A 609 11.39 -22.85 -1.67
N ASN A 610 11.87 -21.84 -0.94
CA ASN A 610 13.26 -21.69 -0.55
C ASN A 610 13.46 -21.19 0.90
N LEU A 611 12.36 -21.08 1.66
CA LEU A 611 12.36 -20.63 3.05
C LEU A 611 11.31 -21.40 3.87
N MET A 612 11.71 -21.91 5.03
CA MET A 612 10.84 -22.59 5.99
C MET A 612 10.79 -21.82 7.31
N LEU A 613 9.59 -21.38 7.69
CA LEU A 613 9.28 -20.91 9.04
C LEU A 613 9.18 -22.11 9.97
N ASN A 614 9.92 -22.05 11.08
CA ASN A 614 10.13 -23.15 12.00
C ASN A 614 9.53 -22.86 13.38
N HIS A 615 8.56 -23.67 13.83
CA HIS A 615 7.96 -23.57 15.17
C HIS A 615 8.73 -24.35 16.24
N GLY A 616 10.02 -24.61 16.01
CA GLY A 616 10.90 -25.29 16.95
C GLY A 616 10.60 -26.78 17.10
N TRP A 617 11.16 -27.38 18.16
CA TRP A 617 11.02 -28.81 18.47
C TRP A 617 9.80 -29.12 19.38
N ARG A 618 9.12 -28.10 19.89
CA ARG A 618 7.97 -28.22 20.82
C ARG A 618 6.89 -27.13 20.67
N GLY A 619 6.90 -26.37 19.58
CA GLY A 619 6.15 -25.11 19.47
C GLY A 619 6.96 -23.92 19.99
N SER A 620 6.34 -22.74 20.00
CA SER A 620 7.01 -21.48 20.30
C SER A 620 7.53 -21.37 21.75
N PRO A 621 8.86 -21.28 21.97
CA PRO A 621 9.50 -21.18 23.28
C PRO A 621 9.51 -19.74 23.80
N VAL A 622 8.34 -19.07 23.82
CA VAL A 622 8.18 -17.65 24.18
C VAL A 622 8.83 -17.35 25.54
N GLY A 623 9.95 -16.62 25.52
CA GLY A 623 10.74 -16.30 26.71
C GLY A 623 11.47 -17.47 27.38
N GLU A 624 11.47 -18.68 26.82
CA GLU A 624 12.14 -19.85 27.39
C GLU A 624 13.60 -19.97 26.92
N TYR A 625 14.53 -20.25 27.84
CA TYR A 625 15.94 -20.56 27.51
C TYR A 625 16.13 -22.07 27.27
N PRO A 626 17.11 -22.48 26.44
CA PRO A 626 17.54 -23.88 26.42
C PRO A 626 18.14 -24.26 27.77
N SER A 627 17.53 -25.27 28.42
CA SER A 627 17.98 -25.81 29.71
C SER A 627 18.94 -26.99 29.51
N GLU A 628 19.98 -27.08 30.35
CA GLU A 628 20.85 -28.27 30.42
C GLU A 628 20.14 -29.46 31.11
N ASN A 629 19.22 -29.13 32.02
CA ASN A 629 18.40 -30.06 32.79
C ASN A 629 17.10 -30.39 32.05
N ILE A 630 17.23 -31.08 30.92
CA ILE A 630 16.12 -31.57 30.10
C ILE A 630 16.11 -33.11 30.02
N SER A 631 14.92 -33.68 29.90
CA SER A 631 14.68 -35.12 29.80
C SER A 631 15.23 -35.74 28.51
N ALA A 632 15.39 -37.07 28.50
CA ALA A 632 15.90 -37.79 27.32
C ALA A 632 15.03 -37.59 26.06
N ALA A 633 13.70 -37.49 26.23
CA ALA A 633 12.77 -37.22 25.12
C ALA A 633 12.97 -35.83 24.52
N GLU A 634 13.31 -34.83 25.34
CA GLU A 634 13.60 -33.46 24.90
C GLU A 634 14.94 -33.37 24.17
N LYS A 635 15.97 -34.03 24.71
CA LYS A 635 17.28 -34.17 24.04
C LYS A 635 17.12 -34.82 22.66
N LYS A 636 16.31 -35.87 22.56
CA LYS A 636 15.97 -36.50 21.27
C LYS A 636 15.21 -35.55 20.35
N GLY A 637 14.16 -34.87 20.82
CA GLY A 637 13.38 -33.94 20.02
C GLY A 637 14.21 -32.78 19.44
N ILE A 638 15.16 -32.25 20.21
CA ILE A 638 16.12 -31.23 19.74
C ILE A 638 17.06 -31.83 18.68
N ALA A 639 17.59 -33.04 18.88
CA ALA A 639 18.48 -33.69 17.93
C ALA A 639 17.77 -34.04 16.60
N ASP A 640 16.59 -34.67 16.68
CA ASP A 640 15.73 -34.97 15.52
C ASP A 640 15.43 -33.68 14.73
N LYS A 641 15.20 -32.56 15.43
CA LYS A 641 14.96 -31.25 14.82
C LYS A 641 16.20 -30.67 14.13
N VAL A 642 17.38 -30.80 14.72
CA VAL A 642 18.66 -30.39 14.09
C VAL A 642 18.91 -31.16 12.79
N GLU A 643 18.65 -32.47 12.77
CA GLU A 643 18.78 -33.26 11.53
C GLU A 643 17.73 -32.89 10.48
N GLN A 644 16.48 -32.61 10.88
CA GLN A 644 15.45 -32.10 9.97
C GLN A 644 15.87 -30.78 9.29
N LEU A 645 16.45 -29.86 10.07
CA LEU A 645 16.94 -28.56 9.57
C LEU A 645 18.11 -28.72 8.59
N LYS A 646 19.05 -29.61 8.88
CA LYS A 646 20.14 -29.96 7.96
C LYS A 646 19.61 -30.53 6.64
N LEU A 647 18.61 -31.42 6.71
CA LEU A 647 18.00 -32.02 5.53
C LEU A 647 17.31 -30.98 4.63
N ALA A 648 16.54 -30.06 5.22
CA ALA A 648 15.97 -28.94 4.48
C ALA A 648 17.07 -28.08 3.81
N GLY A 649 18.18 -27.85 4.51
CA GLY A 649 19.35 -27.15 3.97
C GLY A 649 20.02 -27.84 2.77
N GLN A 650 20.02 -29.19 2.72
CA GLN A 650 20.54 -29.94 1.56
C GLN A 650 19.73 -29.67 0.28
N TYR A 651 18.43 -29.40 0.42
CA TYR A 651 17.54 -29.00 -0.68
C TYR A 651 17.56 -27.48 -0.97
N GLY A 652 18.45 -26.71 -0.33
CA GLY A 652 18.55 -25.27 -0.50
C GLY A 652 17.44 -24.47 0.19
N ILE A 653 16.65 -25.10 1.06
CA ILE A 653 15.59 -24.45 1.83
C ILE A 653 16.23 -23.86 3.10
N LYS A 654 16.17 -22.53 3.21
CA LYS A 654 16.62 -21.81 4.41
C LYS A 654 15.65 -22.00 5.57
N ASN A 655 16.14 -21.92 6.80
CA ASN A 655 15.37 -22.19 8.00
C ASN A 655 15.44 -21.04 8.99
N ILE A 656 14.28 -20.60 9.50
CA ILE A 656 14.17 -19.48 10.45
C ILE A 656 13.16 -19.80 11.56
N PRO A 657 13.45 -19.50 12.84
CA PRO A 657 12.54 -19.75 13.94
C PRO A 657 11.44 -18.70 14.02
N PHE A 658 10.27 -19.11 14.47
CA PHE A 658 9.25 -18.20 15.00
C PHE A 658 9.69 -17.64 16.35
N VAL A 659 9.69 -16.32 16.52
CA VAL A 659 9.93 -15.64 17.80
C VAL A 659 8.87 -14.56 18.03
N ALA A 660 8.11 -14.65 19.13
CA ALA A 660 7.18 -13.61 19.55
C ALA A 660 7.92 -12.46 20.25
N LYS A 661 8.25 -11.39 19.50
CA LYS A 661 9.21 -10.33 19.90
C LYS A 661 9.06 -9.80 21.33
N GLY A 662 7.83 -9.61 21.80
CA GLY A 662 7.59 -8.94 23.08
C GLY A 662 6.83 -9.76 24.11
N LEU A 663 6.55 -11.04 23.86
CA LEU A 663 5.79 -11.85 24.82
C LEU A 663 6.72 -12.54 25.82
N LEU A 664 6.27 -12.69 27.06
CA LEU A 664 6.95 -13.43 28.12
C LEU A 664 5.94 -14.29 28.89
N LYS A 665 6.07 -15.62 28.82
CA LYS A 665 5.15 -16.55 29.51
C LYS A 665 5.35 -16.51 31.02
N SER A 666 4.26 -16.58 31.78
CA SER A 666 4.26 -16.66 33.26
C SER A 666 4.92 -17.92 33.85
N THR A 667 5.18 -18.93 33.01
CA THR A 667 5.85 -20.17 33.40
C THR A 667 7.37 -20.04 33.51
N VAL A 668 8.00 -19.01 32.90
CA VAL A 668 9.47 -18.89 32.90
C VAL A 668 10.00 -18.17 34.15
N PRO A 669 11.20 -18.51 34.66
CA PRO A 669 11.75 -17.87 35.88
C PRO A 669 11.83 -16.35 35.79
N ALA A 670 12.31 -15.83 34.65
CA ALA A 670 12.48 -14.40 34.42
C ALA A 670 11.16 -13.59 34.53
N TYR A 671 10.00 -14.21 34.27
CA TYR A 671 8.72 -13.57 34.52
C TYR A 671 8.53 -13.30 36.02
N LYS A 672 8.79 -14.29 36.88
CA LYS A 672 8.65 -14.14 38.33
C LYS A 672 9.64 -13.13 38.92
N GLU A 673 10.84 -13.08 38.35
CA GLU A 673 11.95 -12.22 38.81
C GLU A 673 11.82 -10.77 38.33
N HIS A 674 11.32 -10.55 37.11
CA HIS A 674 11.43 -9.25 36.42
C HIS A 674 10.14 -8.68 35.83
N LEU A 675 8.97 -9.31 36.00
CA LEU A 675 7.70 -8.85 35.41
C LEU A 675 7.49 -7.33 35.58
N LEU A 676 7.58 -6.84 36.83
CA LEU A 676 7.30 -5.44 37.15
C LEU A 676 8.30 -4.48 36.50
N ASP A 677 9.52 -4.92 36.22
CA ASP A 677 10.57 -4.13 35.54
C ASP A 677 10.43 -4.12 34.02
N TRP A 678 9.71 -5.07 33.42
CA TRP A 678 9.71 -5.30 31.98
C TRP A 678 8.34 -5.16 31.31
N VAL A 679 7.24 -5.44 32.02
CA VAL A 679 5.88 -5.49 31.45
C VAL A 679 5.41 -4.13 30.95
N SER A 680 4.71 -4.13 29.81
CA SER A 680 3.94 -2.99 29.34
C SER A 680 2.64 -2.89 30.16
N MET A 681 2.40 -1.74 30.78
CA MET A 681 1.20 -1.53 31.61
C MET A 681 0.24 -0.54 30.96
N GLY A 682 -1.06 -0.77 31.11
CA GLY A 682 -2.11 0.18 30.71
C GLY A 682 -2.24 1.38 31.68
N PRO A 683 -3.17 2.32 31.42
CA PRO A 683 -3.32 3.57 32.17
C PRO A 683 -3.47 3.42 33.69
N GLN A 684 -3.91 2.25 34.15
CA GLN A 684 -4.06 1.89 35.57
C GLN A 684 -2.72 1.74 36.30
N LYS A 685 -1.58 1.71 35.58
CA LYS A 685 -0.22 1.51 36.11
C LYS A 685 -0.05 0.20 36.92
N THR A 686 -0.81 -0.83 36.53
CA THR A 686 -0.77 -2.17 37.12
C THR A 686 -0.37 -3.22 36.09
N PRO A 687 0.32 -4.31 36.48
CA PRO A 687 0.50 -5.48 35.61
C PRO A 687 -0.84 -6.16 35.29
N PRO A 688 -0.89 -7.06 34.29
CA PRO A 688 -2.05 -7.89 34.00
C PRO A 688 -2.56 -8.64 35.26
N ALA A 689 -3.87 -8.54 35.53
CA ALA A 689 -4.49 -9.16 36.71
C ALA A 689 -4.52 -10.70 36.64
N ARG A 690 -4.39 -11.26 35.44
CA ARG A 690 -4.16 -12.67 35.15
C ARG A 690 -3.16 -12.73 33.99
N PRO A 691 -2.12 -13.57 34.04
CA PRO A 691 -1.20 -13.72 32.92
C PRO A 691 -1.90 -14.26 31.68
N ASP A 692 -1.51 -13.77 30.51
CA ASP A 692 -1.97 -14.34 29.24
C ASP A 692 -1.37 -15.74 29.00
N ALA A 693 -2.13 -16.62 28.34
CA ALA A 693 -1.72 -17.99 28.04
C ALA A 693 -0.59 -18.07 26.99
N TYR A 694 -0.51 -17.10 26.08
CA TYR A 694 0.56 -16.95 25.09
C TYR A 694 1.76 -16.17 25.64
N GLY A 695 1.54 -15.39 26.70
CA GLY A 695 2.54 -14.62 27.43
C GLY A 695 2.20 -13.13 27.47
N ASP A 696 2.62 -12.44 28.52
CA ASP A 696 2.29 -11.03 28.69
C ASP A 696 3.23 -10.12 27.91
N MET A 697 2.70 -8.96 27.54
CA MET A 697 3.34 -8.02 26.62
C MET A 697 4.38 -7.16 27.34
N MET A 698 5.66 -7.33 27.01
CA MET A 698 6.80 -6.60 27.58
C MET A 698 7.12 -5.34 26.76
N CYS A 699 7.52 -4.26 27.44
CA CYS A 699 7.89 -2.99 26.80
C CYS A 699 9.32 -3.06 26.26
N LEU A 700 9.56 -2.72 24.98
CA LEU A 700 10.92 -2.70 24.46
C LEU A 700 11.77 -1.55 24.99
N GLU A 701 11.25 -0.54 25.70
CA GLU A 701 12.10 0.43 26.39
C GLU A 701 12.83 -0.15 27.61
N ALA A 702 12.30 -1.24 28.20
CA ALA A 702 12.96 -1.94 29.27
C ALA A 702 14.24 -2.63 28.76
N LYS A 703 15.39 -1.97 28.93
CA LYS A 703 16.70 -2.47 28.45
C LYS A 703 16.98 -3.90 28.92
N GLY A 704 16.63 -4.22 30.18
CA GLY A 704 16.77 -5.58 30.72
C GLY A 704 16.01 -6.63 29.92
N TYR A 705 14.78 -6.32 29.46
CA TYR A 705 14.02 -7.22 28.58
C TYR A 705 14.66 -7.32 27.19
N ARG A 706 15.09 -6.20 26.59
CA ARG A 706 15.79 -6.22 25.30
C ARG A 706 17.02 -7.13 25.35
N ASP A 707 17.85 -6.99 26.38
CA ASP A 707 19.06 -7.79 26.55
C ASP A 707 18.73 -9.27 26.81
N TYR A 708 17.71 -9.55 27.64
CA TYR A 708 17.21 -10.91 27.90
C TYR A 708 16.78 -11.62 26.61
N LEU A 709 15.98 -10.95 25.77
CA LEU A 709 15.48 -11.44 24.50
C LEU A 709 16.61 -11.67 23.49
N LYS A 710 17.53 -10.71 23.34
CA LYS A 710 18.72 -10.85 22.48
C LYS A 710 19.54 -12.10 22.86
N ASN A 711 19.80 -12.27 24.16
CA ASN A 711 20.55 -13.41 24.68
C ASN A 711 19.80 -14.75 24.51
N GLN A 712 18.47 -14.77 24.71
CA GLN A 712 17.62 -15.94 24.51
C GLN A 712 17.67 -16.42 23.05
N ILE A 713 17.52 -15.49 22.11
CA ILE A 713 17.58 -15.75 20.67
C ILE A 713 18.95 -16.33 20.30
N MET A 714 20.04 -15.74 20.79
CA MET A 714 21.40 -16.24 20.50
C MET A 714 21.70 -17.60 21.13
N ALA A 715 21.10 -17.93 22.29
CA ALA A 715 21.22 -19.24 22.90
C ALA A 715 20.56 -20.34 22.04
N TRP A 716 19.37 -20.08 21.49
CA TRP A 716 18.73 -21.00 20.54
C TRP A 716 19.42 -21.05 19.18
N GLN A 717 19.92 -19.91 18.68
CA GLN A 717 20.72 -19.83 17.44
C GLN A 717 21.96 -20.72 17.51
N LYS A 718 22.63 -20.80 18.68
CA LYS A 718 23.81 -21.66 18.88
C LYS A 718 23.48 -23.16 18.75
N ILE A 719 22.24 -23.57 19.02
CA ILE A 719 21.81 -24.98 18.96
C ILE A 719 21.37 -25.34 17.54
N PHE A 720 20.51 -24.53 16.94
CA PHE A 720 19.85 -24.85 15.68
C PHE A 720 20.51 -24.27 14.43
N SER A 721 21.42 -23.30 14.57
CA SER A 721 22.17 -22.68 13.47
C SER A 721 21.29 -22.14 12.34
N TYR A 722 20.21 -21.41 12.68
CA TYR A 722 19.25 -20.89 11.71
C TYR A 722 19.87 -19.90 10.71
N ASP A 723 19.31 -19.85 9.50
CA ASP A 723 19.75 -18.95 8.42
C ASP A 723 19.35 -17.48 8.63
N GLY A 724 18.47 -17.23 9.60
CA GLY A 724 17.78 -15.97 9.84
C GLY A 724 16.77 -16.07 10.97
N ILE A 725 15.81 -15.14 11.01
CA ILE A 725 14.78 -15.08 12.06
C ILE A 725 13.43 -14.59 11.53
N TYR A 726 12.34 -15.15 12.08
CA TYR A 726 11.00 -14.58 11.98
C TYR A 726 10.62 -13.92 13.30
N TYR A 727 10.09 -12.71 13.24
CA TYR A 727 9.45 -12.08 14.39
C TYR A 727 7.97 -11.85 14.16
N ASP A 728 7.20 -12.21 15.17
CA ASP A 728 5.84 -11.75 15.38
C ASP A 728 5.82 -10.40 16.12
N PHE A 729 4.73 -9.64 15.98
CA PHE A 729 4.45 -8.37 16.64
C PHE A 729 5.52 -7.27 16.42
N VAL A 730 6.09 -7.16 15.22
CA VAL A 730 7.14 -6.16 14.87
C VAL A 730 6.55 -4.77 14.66
N TYR A 731 6.06 -4.21 15.76
CA TYR A 731 5.51 -2.88 15.84
C TYR A 731 5.75 -2.29 17.25
N PRO A 732 5.62 -0.96 17.45
CA PRO A 732 5.67 -0.36 18.78
C PRO A 732 4.52 -0.94 19.60
N THR A 733 4.89 -1.63 20.68
CA THR A 733 4.05 -2.52 21.48
C THR A 733 2.76 -1.87 21.95
N GLY A 734 2.81 -0.55 22.14
CA GLY A 734 1.68 0.32 22.43
C GLY A 734 2.14 1.50 23.28
N PRO A 735 1.21 2.37 23.71
CA PRO A 735 1.50 3.25 24.83
C PRO A 735 1.66 2.42 26.11
N CYS A 736 2.78 2.58 26.82
CA CYS A 736 3.07 1.96 28.11
C CYS A 736 3.02 3.03 29.22
N TRP A 737 2.49 2.67 30.39
CA TRP A 737 2.42 3.48 31.60
C TRP A 737 3.12 2.83 32.82
N ASN A 738 4.04 1.88 32.60
CA ASN A 738 4.76 1.25 33.70
C ASN A 738 5.58 2.33 34.46
N PRO A 739 5.38 2.49 35.78
CA PRO A 739 6.05 3.55 36.55
C PRO A 739 7.59 3.41 36.61
N ARG A 740 8.15 2.25 36.24
CA ARG A 740 9.60 2.00 36.18
C ARG A 740 10.24 2.38 34.84
N HIS A 741 9.46 2.74 33.83
CA HIS A 741 9.92 3.06 32.48
C HIS A 741 9.78 4.56 32.19
N ALA A 742 10.68 5.13 31.39
CA ALA A 742 10.57 6.50 30.85
C ALA A 742 10.15 7.60 31.86
N GLY A 743 10.67 7.58 33.09
CA GLY A 743 10.33 8.54 34.14
C GLY A 743 8.95 8.33 34.80
N GLY A 744 8.30 7.21 34.51
CA GLY A 744 7.00 6.81 35.04
C GLY A 744 5.79 7.35 34.26
N GLU A 745 6.03 7.98 33.11
CA GLU A 745 5.02 8.58 32.26
C GLU A 745 4.70 7.76 31.00
N GLN A 746 3.62 8.17 30.32
CA GLN A 746 3.14 7.50 29.11
C GLN A 746 4.15 7.61 27.96
N HIS A 747 4.66 6.47 27.50
CA HIS A 747 5.64 6.41 26.42
C HIS A 747 5.31 5.36 25.36
N GLN A 748 5.95 5.46 24.20
CA GLN A 748 6.07 4.39 23.21
C GLN A 748 7.46 3.74 23.30
N ASP A 749 7.64 2.60 22.62
CA ASP A 749 8.88 1.83 22.57
C ASP A 749 9.50 1.73 21.16
N ILE A 750 9.34 2.78 20.34
CA ILE A 750 9.90 2.82 18.98
C ILE A 750 11.44 2.86 19.01
N GLU A 751 12.07 3.49 19.99
CA GLU A 751 13.54 3.52 20.07
C GLU A 751 14.10 2.14 20.43
N GLY A 752 13.51 1.48 21.43
CA GLY A 752 13.83 0.10 21.78
C GLY A 752 13.55 -0.89 20.64
N LEU A 753 12.50 -0.67 19.85
CA LEU A 753 12.20 -1.44 18.65
C LEU A 753 13.24 -1.25 17.55
N LEU A 754 13.64 -0.01 17.25
CA LEU A 754 14.67 0.29 16.25
C LEU A 754 16.02 -0.27 16.68
N GLU A 755 16.44 -0.08 17.93
CA GLU A 755 17.68 -0.65 18.48
C GLU A 755 17.69 -2.19 18.38
N PHE A 756 16.56 -2.84 18.67
CA PHE A 756 16.41 -4.29 18.54
C PHE A 756 16.43 -4.74 17.06
N GLY A 757 15.79 -3.99 16.16
CA GLY A 757 15.80 -4.27 14.72
C GLY A 757 17.17 -4.09 14.08
N GLU A 758 17.92 -3.04 14.44
CA GLU A 758 19.32 -2.84 14.01
C GLU A 758 20.25 -3.94 14.54
N TRP A 759 20.08 -4.35 15.81
CA TRP A 759 20.78 -5.52 16.36
C TRP A 759 20.44 -6.81 15.61
N THR A 760 19.16 -7.03 15.30
CA THR A 760 18.74 -8.21 14.52
C THR A 760 19.38 -8.18 13.15
N ARG A 761 19.31 -7.04 12.45
CA ARG A 761 19.82 -6.88 11.09
C ARG A 761 21.33 -7.12 10.98
N SER A 762 22.08 -6.78 12.01
CA SER A 762 23.53 -7.07 12.12
C SER A 762 23.84 -8.50 12.57
N SER A 763 22.94 -9.15 13.32
CA SER A 763 23.12 -10.53 13.79
C SER A 763 22.68 -11.60 12.78
N PHE A 764 21.70 -11.29 11.92
CA PHE A 764 21.06 -12.25 11.01
C PHE A 764 21.14 -11.80 9.54
N LYS A 765 21.40 -12.76 8.64
CA LYS A 765 21.45 -12.54 7.18
C LYS A 765 20.09 -12.57 6.49
N LEU A 766 19.06 -13.00 7.21
CA LEU A 766 17.68 -13.06 6.75
C LEU A 766 16.75 -12.67 7.91
N VAL A 767 15.90 -11.66 7.69
CA VAL A 767 14.93 -11.19 8.69
C VAL A 767 13.55 -11.12 8.05
N TRP A 768 12.59 -11.85 8.60
CA TRP A 768 11.18 -11.74 8.26
C TRP A 768 10.43 -11.13 9.45
N SER A 769 9.81 -9.98 9.24
CA SER A 769 9.01 -9.30 10.26
C SER A 769 7.53 -9.36 9.91
N HIS A 770 6.69 -9.69 10.88
CA HIS A 770 5.25 -9.50 10.80
C HIS A 770 4.87 -8.24 11.58
N THR A 771 4.47 -7.20 10.85
CA THR A 771 4.30 -5.85 11.40
C THR A 771 2.88 -5.54 11.85
N GLY A 772 1.95 -6.51 11.76
CA GLY A 772 0.53 -6.34 12.04
C GLY A 772 -0.03 -5.03 11.44
N HIS A 773 -0.63 -4.19 12.27
CA HIS A 773 -1.17 -2.87 11.89
C HIS A 773 -0.15 -1.74 11.74
N TYR A 774 1.16 -1.98 11.77
CA TYR A 774 2.18 -0.92 11.77
C TYR A 774 3.23 -1.08 10.65
N PRO A 775 2.82 -1.22 9.36
CA PRO A 775 3.75 -1.26 8.24
C PRO A 775 4.40 0.12 8.04
N THR A 776 5.58 0.29 8.64
CA THR A 776 6.40 1.50 8.54
C THR A 776 7.64 1.20 7.72
N ILE A 777 8.05 2.17 6.92
CA ILE A 777 9.24 2.11 6.06
C ILE A 777 10.47 1.79 6.91
N MET A 778 10.52 2.28 8.15
CA MET A 778 11.60 1.95 9.09
C MET A 778 11.70 0.46 9.43
N MET A 779 10.59 -0.25 9.58
CA MET A 779 10.59 -1.71 9.83
C MET A 779 10.83 -2.49 8.54
N ASP A 780 10.25 -2.04 7.42
CA ASP A 780 10.49 -2.60 6.09
C ASP A 780 11.99 -2.58 5.73
N ASN A 781 12.68 -1.47 6.02
CA ASN A 781 14.13 -1.30 5.81
C ASN A 781 15.00 -2.27 6.63
N LEU A 782 14.52 -2.76 7.77
CA LEU A 782 15.25 -3.67 8.65
C LEU A 782 14.97 -5.15 8.31
N SER A 783 14.12 -5.43 7.32
CA SER A 783 13.65 -6.76 6.96
C SER A 783 13.97 -7.14 5.50
N ASP A 784 14.09 -8.44 5.24
CA ASP A 784 14.11 -9.02 3.88
C ASP A 784 12.70 -9.43 3.42
N LEU A 785 11.81 -9.78 4.37
CA LEU A 785 10.39 -10.04 4.14
C LEU A 785 9.56 -9.27 5.15
N ILE A 786 8.43 -8.73 4.70
CA ILE A 786 7.38 -8.17 5.56
C ILE A 786 6.09 -8.95 5.34
N TRP A 787 5.47 -9.39 6.43
CA TRP A 787 4.08 -9.82 6.43
C TRP A 787 3.22 -8.76 7.12
N VAL A 788 2.19 -8.28 6.41
CA VAL A 788 1.09 -7.48 6.97
C VAL A 788 -0.14 -8.38 6.99
N GLY A 789 -0.67 -8.72 8.16
CA GLY A 789 -1.67 -9.78 8.28
C GLY A 789 -2.31 -9.91 9.67
N GLU A 790 -3.06 -11.00 9.83
CA GLU A 790 -3.91 -11.40 10.97
C GLU A 790 -5.09 -10.49 11.29
N GLU A 791 -4.95 -9.17 11.19
CA GLU A 791 -5.99 -8.22 11.58
C GLU A 791 -6.26 -7.13 10.51
N LEU A 792 -5.91 -7.39 9.24
CA LEU A 792 -6.37 -6.56 8.11
C LEU A 792 -7.90 -6.59 8.04
N ASN A 793 -8.54 -5.57 8.63
CA ASN A 793 -9.98 -5.52 8.77
C ASN A 793 -10.64 -5.54 7.37
N PRO A 794 -11.49 -6.54 7.05
CA PRO A 794 -12.10 -6.68 5.71
C PRO A 794 -12.90 -5.44 5.27
N TRP A 795 -13.35 -4.61 6.21
CA TRP A 795 -13.98 -3.30 5.94
C TRP A 795 -13.09 -2.30 5.18
N TYR A 796 -11.79 -2.55 5.01
CA TYR A 796 -10.90 -1.78 4.14
C TYR A 796 -10.49 -2.50 2.85
N ALA A 797 -10.95 -3.74 2.66
CA ALA A 797 -10.70 -4.58 1.49
C ALA A 797 -11.99 -4.84 0.70
N ASN A 798 -12.50 -3.80 0.04
CA ASN A 798 -13.63 -3.80 -0.90
C ASN A 798 -15.03 -3.98 -0.28
N ASP A 799 -15.67 -2.86 0.04
CA ASP A 799 -17.10 -2.63 -0.24
C ASP A 799 -17.25 -1.29 -1.00
#